data_AF-A0A292RNM2-F1
#
_entry.id   AF-A0A292RNM2-F1
#
_cell.length_a   1.000
_cell.length_b   1.000
_cell.length_c   1.000
_cell.angle_alpha   90.00
_cell.angle_beta   90.00
_cell.angle_gamma   90.00
#
_symmetry.space_group_name_H-M   'P 1'
#
loop_
_entity.id
_entity.type
_entity.pdbx_description
1 polymer ?
#
loop_
_entity_poly.entity_id
_entity_poly.type
_entity_poly.pdbx_seq_one_letter_code
_entity_poly.pdbx_strand_id
1 'polypeptide(L)'
;MKITKIQLAENKYYYQNKKNNKTNTTQTIPMQMNAYQDFNINFRGRTPENFYEQEFNVRHMPERMKKYLQENYEVRKHIPPEQIMNESFKYLEVTENFDEVKDIYPEFSNLHDANLKGRTGILADIKLSRELSDTPLFKDGSDNLGIYLLRKIYLEGKTIKEINKDFYEKDLNPEYKGAITQPITYGTTSAYGIQYPKTDFWNSFIATRDEYKKFFVDLPKQNKSQLKKELVKKQHTTEPEKKYTRKYALKKYQKQLLKDDIKKSKGDVEQLEKAIRRRFTKDDPEAAFIVKYLSPIMTIAADRIHLSEEEKLFAETNKDSENFFARFWKAKPELLEQYSTAITDTIELFEETYESGGMIPINSEYQVIKEGVENTKPIDFVPQRFVELLDYTQTIVPTRLQKYAEHEKLQSKWDEHFKWRYGEIEETAPAIIKKNATELLKEVAQDNNAQVYMLKGVNGNEVAITGNLDEFLGDYLRKEYFGFPPKFVNMLINFTLKHPMMTENAKLSIATRNIADKIDDERILEKPALDSINNFIKTELELETAAGSMAALDVFASYSDSPEKVYRTLYPRCKEADSNEYSIQLLKHSEDAKVNEELNRLYDIYRKPPTQSELNKIKLKIVSFIRDFDRSCIKSPESAIYGMHGLASNIEQIQGLLKNNKQMVPKMNNLISKIICDYKVFYSKSLLFGQENKAQYKAKAEIISSNVINILINKAHQL
;
A
#
# COMPACT_ATOMS: atom_id res chain seq x y z
N MET A 1 -1.59 -38.92 -33.30
CA MET A 1 -1.69 -38.46 -31.90
C MET A 1 -2.74 -37.36 -31.83
N LYS A 2 -3.86 -37.55 -31.10
CA LYS A 2 -4.89 -36.53 -30.96
C LYS A 2 -4.63 -35.80 -29.64
N ILE A 3 -3.88 -34.70 -29.71
CA ILE A 3 -3.52 -33.88 -28.54
C ILE A 3 -4.79 -33.13 -28.11
N THR A 4 -5.37 -33.50 -26.98
CA THR A 4 -6.53 -32.79 -26.41
C THR A 4 -6.01 -31.91 -25.30
N LYS A 5 -5.92 -30.59 -25.54
CA LYS A 5 -5.49 -29.62 -24.54
C LYS A 5 -6.52 -29.60 -23.41
N ILE A 6 -6.09 -29.85 -22.16
CA ILE A 6 -6.93 -29.57 -20.99
C ILE A 6 -6.99 -28.05 -20.87
N GLN A 7 -8.05 -27.46 -21.40
CA GLN A 7 -8.48 -26.14 -20.96
C GLN A 7 -9.37 -26.34 -19.75
N LEU A 8 -9.12 -25.58 -18.68
CA LEU A 8 -10.17 -25.23 -17.73
C LEU A 8 -11.30 -24.62 -18.57
N ALA A 9 -12.44 -25.29 -18.66
CA ALA A 9 -13.63 -24.62 -19.15
C ALA A 9 -13.88 -23.44 -18.22
N GLU A 10 -13.81 -22.23 -18.78
CA GLU A 10 -14.52 -21.09 -18.23
C GLU A 10 -15.98 -21.55 -18.04
N ASN A 11 -16.45 -21.60 -16.79
CA ASN A 11 -17.88 -21.46 -16.58
C ASN A 11 -18.22 -20.08 -17.12
N LYS A 12 -18.77 -20.05 -18.33
CA LYS A 12 -19.28 -18.85 -18.98
C LYS A 12 -20.33 -18.21 -18.07
N TYR A 13 -19.94 -17.18 -17.34
CA TYR A 13 -20.85 -16.09 -17.05
C TYR A 13 -20.79 -15.15 -18.26
N TYR A 14 -21.87 -15.16 -19.05
CA TYR A 14 -22.03 -14.24 -20.16
C TYR A 14 -22.09 -12.80 -19.64
N TYR A 15 -21.03 -12.03 -19.87
CA TYR A 15 -21.08 -10.57 -19.81
C TYR A 15 -21.34 -10.03 -21.22
N GLN A 16 -22.57 -9.57 -21.47
CA GLN A 16 -22.79 -8.58 -22.52
C GLN A 16 -22.56 -7.20 -21.91
N ASN A 17 -21.46 -6.56 -22.28
CA ASN A 17 -21.41 -5.11 -22.36
C ASN A 17 -20.61 -4.71 -23.60
N LYS A 18 -21.33 -4.25 -24.62
CA LYS A 18 -20.74 -3.49 -25.73
C LYS A 18 -20.34 -2.11 -25.20
N LYS A 19 -19.05 -1.80 -25.24
CA LYS A 19 -18.52 -0.60 -25.94
C LYS A 19 -16.98 -0.64 -25.98
N ASN A 20 -16.48 -0.30 -27.17
CA ASN A 20 -15.10 -0.24 -27.62
C ASN A 20 -14.12 0.39 -26.60
N ASN A 21 -12.92 -0.20 -26.49
CA ASN A 21 -11.69 0.49 -26.88
C ASN A 21 -10.53 -0.50 -27.07
N LYS A 22 -9.70 -0.22 -28.07
CA LYS A 22 -8.48 -0.95 -28.42
C LYS A 22 -7.48 -0.86 -27.26
N THR A 23 -7.01 -2.00 -26.77
CA THR A 23 -5.79 -2.08 -25.94
C THR A 23 -4.68 -2.67 -26.78
N ASN A 24 -3.66 -1.85 -27.02
CA ASN A 24 -2.33 -2.31 -27.42
C ASN A 24 -1.79 -3.21 -26.31
N THR A 25 -1.24 -4.36 -26.69
CA THR A 25 -0.45 -5.25 -25.85
C THR A 25 0.88 -4.57 -25.50
N THR A 26 1.02 -4.10 -24.26
CA THR A 26 2.33 -3.91 -23.65
C THR A 26 2.76 -5.24 -23.04
N GLN A 27 3.85 -5.80 -23.57
CA GLN A 27 4.54 -6.95 -23.01
C GLN A 27 5.07 -6.58 -21.63
N THR A 28 4.60 -7.26 -20.59
CA THR A 28 5.25 -7.25 -19.27
C THR A 28 6.53 -8.07 -19.36
N ILE A 29 7.66 -7.38 -19.39
CA ILE A 29 8.98 -7.94 -19.16
C ILE A 29 9.00 -8.49 -17.72
N PRO A 30 9.56 -9.70 -17.48
CA PRO A 30 9.58 -10.31 -16.16
C PRO A 30 10.34 -9.44 -15.17
N MET A 31 9.69 -9.13 -14.05
CA MET A 31 10.29 -8.40 -12.94
C MET A 31 11.33 -9.31 -12.27
N GLN A 32 12.61 -9.05 -12.53
CA GLN A 32 13.70 -9.60 -11.71
C GLN A 32 13.48 -9.16 -10.26
N MET A 33 13.52 -10.13 -9.35
CA MET A 33 13.58 -9.87 -7.91
C MET A 33 14.88 -9.12 -7.60
N ASN A 34 14.81 -7.80 -7.48
CA ASN A 34 15.87 -7.02 -6.86
C ASN A 34 15.76 -7.22 -5.34
N ALA A 35 16.66 -8.06 -4.81
CA ALA A 35 16.96 -8.08 -3.39
C ALA A 35 17.52 -6.70 -2.98
N TYR A 36 16.84 -6.04 -2.04
CA TYR A 36 17.30 -4.94 -1.19
C TYR A 36 18.61 -4.24 -1.61
N GLN A 37 18.52 -3.33 -2.59
CA GLN A 37 19.51 -2.27 -2.83
C GLN A 37 18.81 -0.93 -3.13
N ASP A 38 17.73 -0.64 -2.40
CA ASP A 38 17.15 0.71 -2.39
C ASP A 38 17.72 1.44 -1.19
N PHE A 39 18.68 2.32 -1.47
CA PHE A 39 18.80 3.71 -1.04
C PHE A 39 20.26 4.04 -1.34
N ASN A 40 20.53 4.92 -2.31
CA ASN A 40 21.87 5.35 -2.69
C ASN A 40 22.49 6.26 -1.60
N ILE A 41 22.48 5.79 -0.34
CA ILE A 41 23.10 6.44 0.81
C ILE A 41 24.52 5.88 0.89
N ASN A 42 25.48 6.65 0.40
CA ASN A 42 26.88 6.33 0.58
C ASN A 42 27.28 6.71 2.02
N PHE A 43 27.28 5.73 2.94
CA PHE A 43 27.55 5.94 4.37
C PHE A 43 29.05 6.00 4.73
N ARG A 44 29.84 6.83 4.02
CA ARG A 44 31.19 7.17 4.47
C ARG A 44 31.20 8.63 4.94
N GLY A 45 31.21 8.81 6.27
CA GLY A 45 31.32 10.13 6.93
C GLY A 45 30.01 10.68 7.50
N ARG A 46 29.24 9.90 8.28
CA ARG A 46 27.91 10.25 8.80
C ARG A 46 27.92 11.47 9.73
N THR A 47 27.64 12.65 9.19
CA THR A 47 27.33 13.90 9.92
C THR A 47 25.88 14.31 9.63
N PRO A 48 25.24 15.13 10.49
CA PRO A 48 23.90 15.66 10.23
C PRO A 48 23.76 16.34 8.86
N GLU A 49 24.82 16.96 8.35
CA GLU A 49 24.91 17.65 7.07
C GLU A 49 24.52 16.72 5.91
N ASN A 50 25.00 15.47 5.93
CA ASN A 50 24.67 14.48 4.90
C ASN A 50 23.16 14.19 4.84
N PHE A 51 22.45 14.31 5.97
CA PHE A 51 20.99 14.16 5.97
C PHE A 51 20.32 15.30 5.20
N TYR A 52 20.85 16.52 5.31
CA TYR A 52 20.31 17.73 4.67
C TYR A 52 20.86 17.98 3.26
N GLU A 53 21.98 17.39 2.87
CA GLU A 53 22.48 17.43 1.48
C GLU A 53 21.62 16.60 0.52
N GLN A 54 20.90 15.61 1.05
CA GLN A 54 19.98 14.81 0.27
C GLN A 54 18.71 15.62 -0.06
N GLU A 55 18.60 16.06 -1.32
CA GLU A 55 17.45 16.82 -1.82
C GLU A 55 16.12 16.13 -1.49
N PHE A 56 16.08 14.80 -1.54
CA PHE A 56 14.91 14.00 -1.16
C PHE A 56 14.47 14.24 0.29
N ASN A 57 15.39 14.31 1.26
CA ASN A 57 15.03 14.56 2.66
C ASN A 57 14.56 16.00 2.85
N VAL A 58 15.26 16.98 2.27
CA VAL A 58 14.91 18.40 2.39
C VAL A 58 13.57 18.70 1.70
N ARG A 59 13.28 18.09 0.55
CA ARG A 59 12.03 18.27 -0.18
C ARG A 59 10.83 17.73 0.58
N HIS A 60 10.98 16.60 1.29
CA HIS A 60 9.88 15.92 1.98
C HIS A 60 9.77 16.20 3.48
N MET A 61 10.73 16.93 4.07
CA MET A 61 10.70 17.40 5.44
C MET A 61 9.45 18.27 5.75
N PRO A 62 8.93 18.29 6.99
CA PRO A 62 7.90 19.26 7.39
C PRO A 62 8.33 20.71 7.13
N GLU A 63 7.44 21.54 6.58
CA GLU A 63 7.75 22.93 6.20
C GLU A 63 8.28 23.77 7.38
N ARG A 64 7.77 23.54 8.59
CA ARG A 64 8.27 24.20 9.80
C ARG A 64 9.74 23.90 10.09
N MET A 65 10.12 22.64 9.91
CA MET A 65 11.51 22.21 10.06
C MET A 65 12.39 22.79 8.96
N LYS A 66 11.91 22.87 7.71
CA LYS A 66 12.64 23.52 6.63
C LYS A 66 12.90 24.99 6.95
N LYS A 67 11.86 25.71 7.40
CA LYS A 67 11.97 27.13 7.76
C LYS A 67 12.97 27.32 8.89
N TYR A 68 12.85 26.54 9.96
CA TYR A 68 13.82 26.59 11.07
C TYR A 68 15.24 26.25 10.60
N LEU A 69 15.42 25.23 9.76
CA LEU A 69 16.73 24.91 9.22
C LEU A 69 17.31 26.07 8.37
N GLN A 70 16.49 26.67 7.50
CA GLN A 70 16.90 27.73 6.56
C GLN A 70 17.19 29.09 7.20
N GLU A 71 16.51 29.44 8.29
CA GLU A 71 16.75 30.70 9.04
C GLU A 71 18.23 30.92 9.40
N ASN A 72 18.99 29.84 9.62
CA ASN A 72 20.43 29.89 9.78
C ASN A 72 21.07 28.58 9.31
N TYR A 73 20.96 28.32 8.00
CA TYR A 73 21.35 27.04 7.40
C TYR A 73 22.81 26.67 7.70
N GLU A 74 23.74 27.62 7.57
CA GLU A 74 25.18 27.38 7.76
C GLU A 74 25.52 26.87 9.17
N VAL A 75 24.77 27.29 10.19
CA VAL A 75 24.95 26.81 11.56
C VAL A 75 24.08 25.57 11.83
N ARG A 76 22.82 25.58 11.38
CA ARG A 76 21.82 24.57 11.73
C ARG A 76 21.96 23.27 10.94
N LYS A 77 22.66 23.26 9.80
CA LYS A 77 22.98 22.03 9.04
C LYS A 77 23.81 21.02 9.83
N HIS A 78 24.55 21.49 10.84
CA HIS A 78 25.35 20.65 11.74
C HIS A 78 24.52 20.06 12.90
N ILE A 79 23.25 20.42 13.05
CA ILE A 79 22.37 19.96 14.13
C ILE A 79 21.62 18.71 13.69
N PRO A 80 21.54 17.65 14.52
CA PRO A 80 20.78 16.44 14.21
C PRO A 80 19.33 16.71 13.81
N PRO A 81 18.77 15.94 12.85
CA PRO A 81 17.37 16.07 12.43
C PRO A 81 16.35 15.97 13.57
N GLU A 82 16.63 15.13 14.57
CA GLU A 82 15.79 14.98 15.77
C GLU A 82 15.72 16.28 16.58
N GLN A 83 16.86 16.96 16.73
CA GLN A 83 16.94 18.20 17.46
C GLN A 83 16.37 19.38 16.66
N ILE A 84 16.54 19.40 15.33
CA ILE A 84 15.83 20.34 14.44
C ILE A 84 14.32 20.15 14.56
N MET A 85 13.83 18.90 14.58
CA MET A 85 12.41 18.60 14.75
C MET A 85 11.89 19.11 16.09
N ASN A 86 12.59 18.80 17.19
CA ASN A 86 12.22 19.24 18.53
C ASN A 86 12.12 20.77 18.62
N GLU A 87 13.14 21.50 18.17
CA GLU A 87 13.16 22.98 18.21
C GLU A 87 12.07 23.61 17.32
N SER A 88 11.80 23.00 16.17
CA SER A 88 10.77 23.48 15.24
C SER A 88 9.37 23.43 15.85
N PHE A 89 9.13 22.46 16.74
CA PHE A 89 7.83 22.21 17.36
C PHE A 89 7.80 22.47 18.88
N LYS A 90 8.85 23.06 19.46
CA LYS A 90 9.05 23.20 20.93
C LYS A 90 7.87 23.77 21.71
N TYR A 91 7.04 24.64 21.10
CA TYR A 91 5.87 25.18 21.80
C TYR A 91 4.76 24.14 22.06
N LEU A 92 4.81 22.96 21.45
CA LEU A 92 3.91 21.85 21.79
C LEU A 92 4.05 21.41 23.26
N GLU A 93 5.18 21.71 23.92
CA GLU A 93 5.37 21.44 25.35
C GLU A 93 4.45 22.27 26.26
N VAL A 94 3.98 23.41 25.77
CA VAL A 94 3.20 24.39 26.54
C VAL A 94 1.77 24.57 26.03
N THR A 95 1.41 23.94 24.91
CA THR A 95 0.02 23.90 24.39
C THR A 95 -0.82 22.90 25.14
N GLU A 96 -2.04 23.27 25.49
CA GLU A 96 -2.95 22.44 26.29
C GLU A 96 -4.10 21.84 25.46
N ASN A 97 -4.43 22.44 24.31
CA ASN A 97 -5.52 22.01 23.43
C ASN A 97 -5.16 22.20 21.94
N PHE A 98 -5.96 21.63 21.03
CA PHE A 98 -5.69 21.70 19.60
C PHE A 98 -5.90 23.07 18.97
N ASP A 99 -6.71 23.93 19.57
CA ASP A 99 -6.95 25.27 19.02
C ASP A 99 -5.71 26.14 19.22
N GLU A 100 -5.09 26.09 20.40
CA GLU A 100 -3.77 26.69 20.63
C GLU A 100 -2.71 26.13 19.68
N VAL A 101 -2.73 24.83 19.39
CA VAL A 101 -1.79 24.23 18.44
C VAL A 101 -1.98 24.82 17.05
N LYS A 102 -3.22 24.95 16.56
CA LYS A 102 -3.51 25.52 15.23
C LYS A 102 -3.08 26.98 15.14
N ASP A 103 -3.28 27.75 16.20
CA ASP A 103 -2.89 29.16 16.25
C ASP A 103 -1.37 29.34 16.13
N ILE A 104 -0.59 28.42 16.73
CA ILE A 104 0.87 28.47 16.73
C ILE A 104 1.46 27.84 15.46
N TYR A 105 0.81 26.79 14.97
CA TYR A 105 1.22 25.93 13.86
C TYR A 105 0.06 25.76 12.86
N PRO A 106 -0.13 26.73 11.95
CA PRO A 106 -1.23 26.69 10.98
C PRO A 106 -1.26 25.44 10.10
N GLU A 107 -0.12 24.77 9.91
CA GLU A 107 0.00 23.48 9.21
C GLU A 107 -0.82 22.35 9.85
N PHE A 108 -1.22 22.50 11.12
CA PHE A 108 -2.06 21.56 11.85
C PHE A 108 -3.56 21.92 11.81
N SER A 109 -4.01 22.64 10.78
CA SER A 109 -5.41 23.09 10.63
C SER A 109 -6.46 21.98 10.75
N ASN A 110 -6.09 20.72 10.44
CA ASN A 110 -6.98 19.56 10.44
C ASN A 110 -7.14 18.89 11.82
N LEU A 111 -6.44 19.35 12.86
CA LEU A 111 -6.55 18.77 14.19
C LEU A 111 -7.95 18.97 14.77
N HIS A 112 -8.47 17.92 15.41
CA HIS A 112 -9.79 17.96 16.04
C HIS A 112 -9.88 16.90 17.13
N ASP A 113 -10.75 17.13 18.11
CA ASP A 113 -11.04 16.10 19.11
C ASP A 113 -11.72 14.89 18.48
N ALA A 114 -11.33 13.71 18.94
CA ALA A 114 -11.90 12.45 18.49
C ALA A 114 -13.36 12.32 18.92
N ASN A 115 -14.27 12.10 17.96
CA ASN A 115 -15.65 11.73 18.29
C ASN A 115 -15.69 10.32 18.91
N LEU A 116 -16.00 10.24 20.21
CA LEU A 116 -16.03 9.00 21.00
C LEU A 116 -17.33 8.19 20.83
N LYS A 117 -18.24 8.55 19.92
CA LYS A 117 -19.47 7.78 19.63
C LYS A 117 -19.17 6.70 18.57
N GLY A 118 -19.41 5.43 18.92
CA GLY A 118 -19.35 4.29 17.97
C GLY A 118 -17.95 3.97 17.42
N ARG A 119 -16.89 4.15 18.22
CA ARG A 119 -15.52 3.79 17.83
C ARG A 119 -15.08 2.51 18.53
N THR A 120 -14.29 1.70 17.82
CA THR A 120 -13.57 0.53 18.32
C THR A 120 -12.12 0.86 18.70
N GLY A 121 -11.40 -0.07 19.34
CA GLY A 121 -9.97 0.06 19.65
C GLY A 121 -9.69 0.90 20.90
N ILE A 122 -8.50 1.50 20.98
CA ILE A 122 -8.02 2.17 22.21
C ILE A 122 -8.92 3.33 22.68
N LEU A 123 -9.57 4.04 21.75
CA LEU A 123 -10.47 5.13 22.10
C LEU A 123 -11.73 4.63 22.82
N ALA A 124 -12.18 3.42 22.49
CA ALA A 124 -13.29 2.75 23.17
C ALA A 124 -12.89 2.33 24.59
N ASP A 125 -11.70 1.71 24.71
CA ASP A 125 -11.14 1.29 26.00
C ASP A 125 -10.97 2.51 26.93
N ILE A 126 -10.42 3.62 26.43
CA ILE A 126 -10.25 4.87 27.19
C ILE A 126 -11.60 5.41 27.61
N LYS A 127 -12.56 5.52 26.69
CA LYS A 127 -13.89 6.03 27.01
C LYS A 127 -14.55 5.20 28.11
N LEU A 128 -14.59 3.87 27.94
CA LEU A 128 -15.20 2.96 28.90
C LEU A 128 -14.48 2.98 30.25
N SER A 129 -13.15 3.05 30.25
CA SER A 129 -12.36 3.14 31.49
C SER A 129 -12.57 4.47 32.21
N ARG A 130 -12.76 5.57 31.46
CA ARG A 130 -13.05 6.91 31.99
C ARG A 130 -14.49 7.07 32.49
N GLU A 131 -15.44 6.33 31.94
CA GLU A 131 -16.79 6.22 32.52
C GLU A 131 -16.76 5.51 33.90
N LEU A 132 -15.68 4.81 34.24
CA LEU A 132 -15.52 4.04 35.47
C LEU A 132 -14.56 4.69 36.50
N SER A 133 -13.80 5.71 36.12
CA SER A 133 -12.82 6.37 37.00
C SER A 133 -12.51 7.80 36.55
N ASP A 134 -12.47 8.73 37.52
CA ASP A 134 -12.15 10.16 37.34
C ASP A 134 -10.63 10.45 37.35
N THR A 135 -9.79 9.44 37.55
CA THR A 135 -8.33 9.61 37.61
C THR A 135 -7.75 10.05 36.26
N PRO A 136 -6.76 10.96 36.20
CA PRO A 136 -6.17 11.34 34.91
C PRO A 136 -5.57 10.17 34.13
N LEU A 137 -5.76 10.15 32.80
CA LEU A 137 -5.33 9.10 31.88
C LEU A 137 -3.81 8.86 31.96
N PHE A 138 -3.05 9.95 32.04
CA PHE A 138 -1.59 9.91 32.11
C PHE A 138 -1.08 10.20 33.53
N LYS A 139 0.11 9.66 33.85
CA LYS A 139 0.77 9.86 35.15
C LYS A 139 1.15 11.32 35.42
N ASP A 140 1.26 12.15 34.38
CA ASP A 140 1.58 13.57 34.50
C ASP A 140 0.37 14.44 34.85
N GLY A 141 -0.82 13.82 35.03
CA GLY A 141 -2.07 14.50 35.35
C GLY A 141 -2.83 15.01 34.13
N SER A 142 -2.36 14.76 32.90
CA SER A 142 -3.07 15.12 31.69
C SER A 142 -4.06 14.04 31.23
N ASP A 143 -5.06 14.47 30.47
CA ASP A 143 -6.12 13.60 29.91
C ASP A 143 -6.18 13.59 28.39
N ASN A 144 -5.52 14.53 27.72
CA ASN A 144 -5.65 14.69 26.27
C ASN A 144 -4.71 13.75 25.50
N LEU A 145 -5.24 12.57 25.12
CA LEU A 145 -4.52 11.61 24.29
C LEU A 145 -4.06 12.22 22.95
N GLY A 146 -4.86 13.10 22.34
CA GLY A 146 -4.52 13.74 21.07
C GLY A 146 -3.26 14.60 21.16
N ILE A 147 -3.18 15.45 22.20
CA ILE A 147 -1.99 16.28 22.48
C ILE A 147 -0.79 15.40 22.85
N TYR A 148 -1.01 14.34 23.63
CA TYR A 148 0.04 13.36 23.93
C TYR A 148 0.65 12.75 22.66
N LEU A 149 -0.21 12.27 21.74
CA LEU A 149 0.24 11.68 20.47
C LEU A 149 1.02 12.70 19.62
N LEU A 150 0.51 13.93 19.55
CA LEU A 150 1.16 15.00 18.78
C LEU A 150 2.56 15.31 19.33
N ARG A 151 2.72 15.40 20.65
CA ARG A 151 4.03 15.58 21.31
C ARG A 151 4.97 14.41 21.03
N LYS A 152 4.51 13.16 21.18
CA LYS A 152 5.36 11.99 20.92
C LYS A 152 5.86 11.93 19.47
N ILE A 153 5.03 12.32 18.51
CA ILE A 153 5.41 12.30 17.10
C ILE A 153 6.34 13.47 16.76
N TYR A 154 5.96 14.70 17.13
CA TYR A 154 6.61 15.92 16.62
C TYR A 154 7.66 16.53 17.54
N LEU A 155 7.64 16.26 18.85
CA LEU A 155 8.71 16.66 19.77
C LEU A 155 9.74 15.56 19.96
N GLU A 156 9.29 14.32 20.06
CA GLU A 156 10.14 13.16 20.38
C GLU A 156 10.49 12.31 19.15
N GLY A 157 9.90 12.58 17.98
CA GLY A 157 10.23 11.85 16.74
C GLY A 157 9.89 10.35 16.78
N LYS A 158 8.87 9.94 17.56
CA LYS A 158 8.59 8.52 17.83
C LYS A 158 7.62 7.87 16.84
N THR A 159 7.92 6.62 16.53
CA THR A 159 7.03 5.73 15.76
C THR A 159 5.89 5.20 16.63
N ILE A 160 4.79 4.75 16.02
CA ILE A 160 3.66 4.13 16.75
C ILE A 160 4.11 2.99 17.67
N LYS A 161 5.08 2.18 17.24
CA LYS A 161 5.61 1.08 18.05
C LYS A 161 6.24 1.58 19.34
N GLU A 162 7.00 2.67 19.27
CA GLU A 162 7.65 3.30 20.42
C GLU A 162 6.64 4.03 21.30
N ILE A 163 5.67 4.70 20.69
CA ILE A 163 4.57 5.36 21.41
C ILE A 163 3.78 4.35 22.22
N ASN A 164 3.44 3.19 21.65
CA ASN A 164 2.77 2.12 22.39
C ASN A 164 3.61 1.62 23.57
N LYS A 165 4.92 1.43 23.35
CA LYS A 165 5.83 1.02 24.42
C LYS A 165 5.81 2.03 25.57
N ASP A 166 6.04 3.31 25.28
CA ASP A 166 6.03 4.36 26.29
C ASP A 166 4.65 4.51 26.95
N PHE A 167 3.57 4.44 26.17
CA PHE A 167 2.20 4.53 26.66
C PHE A 167 1.94 3.49 27.75
N TYR A 168 2.18 2.20 27.51
CA TYR A 168 1.87 1.16 28.51
C TYR A 168 2.91 1.03 29.63
N GLU A 169 4.19 1.23 29.33
CA GLU A 169 5.26 1.01 30.30
C GLU A 169 5.43 2.23 31.23
N LYS A 170 5.40 3.44 30.65
CA LYS A 170 5.86 4.67 31.32
C LYS A 170 4.77 5.67 31.59
N ASP A 171 3.87 5.92 30.63
CA ASP A 171 3.08 7.16 30.61
C ASP A 171 1.63 6.96 31.09
N LEU A 172 1.02 5.78 30.86
CA LEU A 172 -0.33 5.45 31.30
C LEU A 172 -0.42 5.31 32.82
N ASN A 173 -1.48 5.88 33.40
CA ASN A 173 -1.75 5.76 34.82
C ASN A 173 -1.94 4.27 35.23
N PRO A 174 -1.31 3.79 36.32
CA PRO A 174 -1.42 2.40 36.76
C PRO A 174 -2.86 1.88 36.91
N GLU A 175 -3.82 2.73 37.26
CA GLU A 175 -5.23 2.36 37.42
C GLU A 175 -5.86 1.83 36.12
N TYR A 176 -5.38 2.31 34.97
CA TYR A 176 -5.89 1.90 33.66
C TYR A 176 -5.14 0.70 33.07
N LYS A 177 -4.11 0.18 33.74
CA LYS A 177 -3.37 -1.00 33.28
C LYS A 177 -4.26 -2.23 33.33
N GLY A 178 -4.47 -2.85 32.16
CA GLY A 178 -5.34 -4.02 32.02
C GLY A 178 -6.81 -3.68 31.73
N ALA A 179 -7.23 -2.42 31.95
CA ALA A 179 -8.50 -1.90 31.45
C ALA A 179 -8.35 -1.38 30.02
N ILE A 180 -7.26 -0.64 29.75
CA ILE A 180 -6.87 -0.24 28.39
C ILE A 180 -5.85 -1.24 27.86
N THR A 181 -6.24 -1.96 26.81
CA THR A 181 -5.45 -3.09 26.27
C THR A 181 -5.24 -3.00 24.76
N GLN A 182 -6.10 -2.26 24.05
CA GLN A 182 -5.98 -2.07 22.61
C GLN A 182 -4.88 -1.07 22.26
N PRO A 183 -3.99 -1.38 21.30
CA PRO A 183 -2.86 -0.51 20.97
C PRO A 183 -3.30 0.78 20.26
N ILE A 184 -2.45 1.80 20.37
CA ILE A 184 -2.47 2.99 19.52
C ILE A 184 -2.11 2.57 18.09
N THR A 185 -2.91 2.99 17.11
CA THR A 185 -2.70 2.70 15.67
C THR A 185 -2.72 3.98 14.84
N TYR A 186 -2.38 3.89 13.54
CA TYR A 186 -2.55 5.02 12.61
C TYR A 186 -4.01 5.46 12.52
N GLY A 187 -4.97 4.54 12.74
CA GLY A 187 -6.38 4.89 12.89
C GLY A 187 -6.63 5.79 14.09
N THR A 188 -5.92 5.60 15.20
CA THR A 188 -5.99 6.45 16.39
C THR A 188 -5.45 7.85 16.14
N THR A 189 -4.32 8.01 15.44
CA THR A 189 -3.77 9.33 15.13
C THR A 189 -4.64 10.07 14.11
N SER A 190 -5.09 9.38 13.06
CA SER A 190 -6.00 9.92 12.04
C SER A 190 -7.34 10.36 12.63
N ALA A 191 -7.82 9.66 13.66
CA ALA A 191 -9.01 9.99 14.43
C ALA A 191 -9.00 11.36 15.12
N TYR A 192 -7.81 11.96 15.29
CA TYR A 192 -7.58 13.32 15.80
C TYR A 192 -7.12 14.29 14.71
N GLY A 193 -7.06 13.84 13.44
CA GLY A 193 -6.50 14.60 12.32
C GLY A 193 -4.97 14.69 12.34
N ILE A 194 -4.28 13.89 13.17
CA ILE A 194 -2.81 13.91 13.27
C ILE A 194 -2.23 13.12 12.09
N GLN A 195 -1.48 13.81 11.24
CA GLN A 195 -0.72 13.22 10.15
C GLN A 195 0.72 12.99 10.58
N TYR A 196 1.36 11.94 10.06
CA TYR A 196 2.80 11.77 10.19
C TYR A 196 3.52 12.63 9.14
N PRO A 197 4.81 12.96 9.36
CA PRO A 197 5.65 13.47 8.27
C PRO A 197 5.61 12.55 7.04
N LYS A 198 5.90 13.11 5.86
CA LYS A 198 5.86 12.35 4.60
C LYS A 198 6.76 11.12 4.70
N THR A 199 6.26 9.97 4.23
CA THR A 199 6.91 8.64 4.34
C THR A 199 8.39 8.67 3.98
N ASP A 200 8.70 9.37 2.89
CA ASP A 200 10.04 9.61 2.35
C ASP A 200 11.01 10.20 3.38
N PHE A 201 10.65 11.33 3.99
CA PHE A 201 11.42 11.94 5.06
C PHE A 201 11.41 11.07 6.33
N TRP A 202 10.25 10.52 6.69
CA TRP A 202 10.05 9.82 7.95
C TRP A 202 10.90 8.55 8.05
N ASN A 203 11.00 7.80 6.96
CA ASN A 203 11.84 6.59 6.89
C ASN A 203 13.33 6.93 7.04
N SER A 204 13.82 7.94 6.31
CA SER A 204 15.21 8.42 6.44
C SER A 204 15.50 8.90 7.86
N PHE A 205 14.57 9.66 8.44
CA PHE A 205 14.67 10.18 9.80
C PHE A 205 14.79 9.05 10.82
N ILE A 206 13.89 8.06 10.80
CA ILE A 206 13.92 6.93 11.74
C ILE A 206 15.19 6.11 11.58
N ALA A 207 15.62 5.84 10.34
CA ALA A 207 16.79 5.03 10.06
C ALA A 207 18.09 5.65 10.58
N THR A 208 18.14 6.96 10.75
CA THR A 208 19.38 7.69 11.04
C THR A 208 19.40 8.46 12.37
N ARG A 209 18.25 8.75 12.99
CA ARG A 209 18.17 9.59 14.21
C ARG A 209 19.05 9.08 15.36
N ASP A 210 19.12 7.77 15.59
CA ASP A 210 19.89 7.19 16.70
C ASP A 210 21.41 7.35 16.49
N GLU A 211 21.85 7.39 15.24
CA GLU A 211 23.26 7.52 14.86
C GLU A 211 23.77 8.95 15.04
N TYR A 212 22.86 9.93 14.96
CA TYR A 212 23.18 11.35 15.11
C TYR A 212 23.20 11.85 16.55
N LYS A 213 22.87 10.99 17.53
CA LYS A 213 22.88 11.33 18.97
C LYS A 213 24.20 11.92 19.47
N LYS A 214 25.32 11.54 18.86
CA LYS A 214 26.66 12.05 19.20
C LYS A 214 26.93 13.48 18.73
N PHE A 215 26.10 14.04 17.85
CA PHE A 215 26.23 15.40 17.33
C PHE A 215 25.24 16.38 17.96
N PHE A 216 24.54 15.96 19.02
CA PHE A 216 23.63 16.84 19.73
C PHE A 216 24.40 18.04 20.25
N VAL A 217 23.90 19.22 19.93
CA VAL A 217 24.46 20.49 20.39
C VAL A 217 23.72 20.89 21.65
N ASP A 218 24.44 21.33 22.68
CA ASP A 218 23.81 21.88 23.88
C ASP A 218 23.11 23.20 23.54
N LEU A 219 21.78 23.15 23.41
CA LEU A 219 20.95 24.34 23.27
C LEU A 219 20.57 24.88 24.66
N PRO A 220 20.34 26.21 24.79
CA PRO A 220 19.86 26.78 26.04
C PRO A 220 18.55 26.13 26.47
N LYS A 221 18.58 25.37 27.58
CA LYS A 221 17.37 24.73 28.10
C LYS A 221 16.36 25.78 28.52
N GLN A 222 15.23 25.84 27.82
CA GLN A 222 14.12 26.71 28.17
C GLN A 222 13.13 25.93 29.02
N ASN A 223 12.70 26.52 30.14
CA ASN A 223 11.60 25.95 30.93
C ASN A 223 10.24 26.35 30.33
N LYS A 224 9.18 25.65 30.74
CA LYS A 224 7.80 25.91 30.26
C LYS A 224 7.37 27.38 30.44
N SER A 225 7.80 28.06 31.51
CA SER A 225 7.48 29.48 31.73
C SER A 225 8.16 30.40 30.71
N GLN A 226 9.42 30.11 30.36
CA GLN A 226 10.16 30.85 29.33
C GLN A 226 9.55 30.64 27.95
N LEU A 227 9.17 29.41 27.60
CA LEU A 227 8.49 29.09 26.34
C LEU A 227 7.15 29.84 26.22
N LYS A 228 6.32 29.85 27.28
CA LYS A 228 5.06 30.62 27.30
C LYS A 228 5.31 32.13 27.08
N LYS A 229 6.35 32.71 27.70
CA LYS A 229 6.72 34.13 27.51
C LYS A 229 7.22 34.44 26.09
N GLU A 230 8.02 33.55 25.50
CA GLU A 230 8.52 33.70 24.13
C GLU A 230 7.37 33.63 23.11
N LEU A 231 6.41 32.73 23.34
CA LEU A 231 5.24 32.58 22.48
C LEU A 231 4.38 33.85 22.44
N VAL A 232 4.11 34.45 23.60
CA VAL A 232 3.38 35.73 23.72
C VAL A 232 4.11 36.86 22.99
N LYS A 233 5.45 36.88 23.01
CA LYS A 233 6.24 37.86 22.25
C LYS A 233 6.14 37.65 20.73
N LYS A 234 6.20 36.39 20.25
CA LYS A 234 6.11 36.07 18.83
C LYS A 234 4.75 36.39 18.21
N GLN A 235 3.65 36.25 18.96
CA GLN A 235 2.31 36.62 18.50
C GLN A 235 2.14 38.14 18.28
N HIS A 236 3.03 38.98 18.83
CA HIS A 236 3.01 40.43 18.66
C HIS A 236 3.97 40.96 17.57
N THR A 237 4.74 40.09 16.89
CA THR A 237 5.69 40.49 15.84
C THR A 237 5.62 39.51 14.66
N THR A 238 4.75 39.79 13.69
CA THR A 238 4.75 39.12 12.37
C THR A 238 4.80 40.16 11.26
N GLU A 239 6.01 40.52 10.83
CA GLU A 239 6.23 41.11 9.51
C GLU A 239 6.55 39.99 8.49
N PRO A 240 5.95 39.99 7.28
CA PRO A 240 6.21 38.97 6.27
C PRO A 240 7.49 39.24 5.45
N GLU A 241 8.15 38.15 5.02
CA GLU A 241 9.29 38.18 4.08
C GLU A 241 8.94 38.90 2.77
N LYS A 242 9.85 39.78 2.33
CA LYS A 242 9.70 40.55 1.08
C LYS A 242 9.71 39.62 -0.14
N LYS A 243 8.59 39.54 -0.85
CA LYS A 243 8.52 39.01 -2.22
C LYS A 243 9.19 40.02 -3.17
N TYR A 244 10.23 39.59 -3.87
CA TYR A 244 10.84 40.37 -4.96
C TYR A 244 9.86 40.50 -6.13
N THR A 245 9.67 41.73 -6.63
CA THR A 245 8.80 42.03 -7.77
C THR A 245 9.54 41.75 -9.08
N ARG A 246 8.99 40.86 -9.93
CA ARG A 246 9.55 40.53 -11.25
C ARG A 246 9.33 41.69 -12.24
N LYS A 247 10.34 42.01 -13.06
CA LYS A 247 10.23 43.00 -14.16
C LYS A 247 9.50 42.46 -15.38
N TYR A 248 9.70 41.17 -15.67
CA TYR A 248 9.02 40.44 -16.73
C TYR A 248 8.13 39.37 -16.09
N ALA A 249 6.92 39.21 -16.62
CA ALA A 249 6.01 38.18 -16.16
C ALA A 249 5.06 37.78 -17.28
N LEU A 250 5.36 36.66 -17.93
CA LEU A 250 4.46 36.09 -18.93
C LEU A 250 3.08 35.77 -18.34
N LYS A 251 2.03 36.29 -18.98
CA LYS A 251 0.65 35.97 -18.64
C LYS A 251 0.37 34.50 -18.95
N LYS A 252 -0.53 33.87 -18.18
CA LYS A 252 -0.88 32.45 -18.32
C LYS A 252 -1.25 32.04 -19.75
N TYR A 253 -1.95 32.90 -20.49
CA TYR A 253 -2.31 32.62 -21.89
C TYR A 253 -1.11 32.71 -22.84
N GLN A 254 -0.14 33.61 -22.60
CA GLN A 254 1.08 33.73 -23.41
C GLN A 254 1.95 32.49 -23.24
N LYS A 255 2.03 31.94 -22.02
CA LYS A 255 2.69 30.66 -21.74
C LYS A 255 2.08 29.51 -22.54
N GLN A 256 0.75 29.44 -22.60
CA GLN A 256 0.07 28.39 -23.37
C GLN A 256 0.34 28.52 -24.88
N LEU A 257 0.29 29.73 -25.42
CA LEU A 257 0.63 29.98 -26.83
C LEU A 257 2.08 29.62 -27.14
N LEU A 258 3.01 29.94 -26.23
CA LEU A 258 4.42 29.62 -26.38
C LEU A 258 4.67 28.11 -26.36
N LYS A 259 3.95 27.33 -25.52
CA LYS A 259 3.99 25.86 -25.55
C LYS A 259 3.61 25.32 -26.93
N ASP A 260 2.56 25.85 -27.53
CA ASP A 260 2.12 25.43 -28.86
C ASP A 260 3.17 25.73 -29.94
N ASP A 261 3.98 26.76 -29.74
CA ASP A 261 5.04 27.14 -30.68
C ASP A 261 6.27 26.30 -30.57
N ILE A 262 6.66 25.97 -29.35
CA ILE A 262 7.74 25.04 -29.08
C ILE A 262 7.42 23.67 -29.69
N LYS A 263 6.15 23.24 -29.59
CA LYS A 263 5.68 21.99 -30.23
C LYS A 263 5.73 22.07 -31.75
N LYS A 264 5.35 23.21 -32.34
CA LYS A 264 5.39 23.44 -33.79
C LYS A 264 6.81 23.54 -34.34
N SER A 265 7.71 24.21 -33.61
CA SER A 265 9.11 24.36 -33.98
C SER A 265 9.94 23.09 -33.74
N LYS A 266 9.42 22.14 -32.95
CA LYS A 266 10.09 20.86 -32.67
C LYS A 266 11.51 21.05 -32.12
N GLY A 267 11.70 22.07 -31.28
CA GLY A 267 13.01 22.38 -30.70
C GLY A 267 14.00 23.09 -31.65
N ASP A 268 13.60 23.47 -32.87
CA ASP A 268 14.39 24.31 -33.76
C ASP A 268 14.43 25.76 -33.22
N VAL A 269 15.64 26.22 -32.89
CA VAL A 269 15.88 27.52 -32.24
C VAL A 269 15.48 28.68 -33.15
N GLU A 270 15.78 28.60 -34.45
CA GLU A 270 15.48 29.68 -35.40
C GLU A 270 13.98 29.79 -35.68
N GLN A 271 13.29 28.65 -35.81
CA GLN A 271 11.85 28.61 -36.00
C GLN A 271 11.13 29.09 -34.73
N LEU A 272 11.63 28.71 -33.56
CA LEU A 272 11.09 29.18 -32.28
C LEU A 272 11.31 30.69 -32.10
N GLU A 273 12.50 31.21 -32.41
CA GLU A 273 12.78 32.64 -32.36
C GLU A 273 11.86 33.41 -33.31
N LYS A 274 11.70 32.95 -34.56
CA LYS A 274 10.76 33.54 -35.53
C LYS A 274 9.32 33.48 -35.02
N ALA A 275 8.93 32.37 -34.37
CA ALA A 275 7.60 32.19 -33.80
C ALA A 275 7.33 33.13 -32.62
N ILE A 276 8.33 33.38 -31.76
CA ILE A 276 8.28 34.32 -30.63
C ILE A 276 8.19 35.75 -31.19
N ARG A 277 9.11 36.17 -32.07
CA ARG A 277 9.13 37.53 -32.64
C ARG A 277 7.90 37.88 -33.47
N ARG A 278 7.19 36.90 -34.04
CA ARG A 278 5.92 37.10 -34.75
C ARG A 278 4.73 37.31 -33.79
N ARG A 279 4.82 36.78 -32.58
CA ARG A 279 3.70 36.71 -31.63
C ARG A 279 3.64 37.89 -30.70
N PHE A 280 4.81 38.33 -30.28
CA PHE A 280 4.97 39.54 -29.51
C PHE A 280 5.20 40.71 -30.46
N THR A 281 4.78 41.92 -30.06
CA THR A 281 5.02 43.11 -30.90
C THR A 281 6.53 43.34 -31.08
N LYS A 282 6.94 44.01 -32.16
CA LYS A 282 8.35 44.22 -32.52
C LYS A 282 9.18 44.88 -31.39
N ASP A 283 8.50 45.58 -30.48
CA ASP A 283 9.08 46.31 -29.35
C ASP A 283 8.66 45.74 -27.97
N ASP A 284 8.21 44.47 -27.92
CA ASP A 284 7.80 43.82 -26.68
C ASP A 284 9.02 43.42 -25.81
N PRO A 285 9.16 43.98 -24.61
CA PRO A 285 10.34 43.76 -23.79
C PRO A 285 10.43 42.34 -23.21
N GLU A 286 9.32 41.63 -23.05
CA GLU A 286 9.28 40.24 -22.56
C GLU A 286 9.75 39.27 -23.64
N ALA A 287 9.37 39.53 -24.89
CA ALA A 287 9.83 38.76 -26.04
C ALA A 287 11.33 38.94 -26.30
N ALA A 288 11.81 40.18 -26.20
CA ALA A 288 13.22 40.49 -26.32
C ALA A 288 14.05 39.80 -25.23
N PHE A 289 13.52 39.72 -24.00
CA PHE A 289 14.13 38.98 -22.90
C PHE A 289 14.22 37.47 -23.19
N ILE A 290 13.12 36.85 -23.58
CA ILE A 290 13.08 35.40 -23.86
C ILE A 290 14.02 35.05 -25.02
N VAL A 291 14.02 35.84 -26.11
CA VAL A 291 14.91 35.59 -27.25
C VAL A 291 16.37 35.78 -26.87
N LYS A 292 16.68 36.80 -26.05
CA LYS A 292 18.05 37.05 -25.57
C LYS A 292 18.61 35.87 -24.79
N TYR A 293 17.80 35.15 -24.02
CA TYR A 293 18.23 34.03 -23.17
C TYR A 293 17.72 32.67 -23.65
N LEU A 294 17.25 32.57 -24.90
CA LEU A 294 16.57 31.37 -25.42
C LEU A 294 17.48 30.13 -25.36
N SER A 295 18.76 30.28 -25.72
CA SER A 295 19.72 29.17 -25.70
C SER A 295 20.00 28.64 -24.29
N PRO A 296 20.34 29.49 -23.28
CA PRO A 296 20.42 29.05 -21.88
C PRO A 296 19.13 28.41 -21.34
N ILE A 297 17.97 28.99 -21.67
CA ILE A 297 16.65 28.47 -21.27
C ILE A 297 16.43 27.06 -21.84
N MET A 298 16.68 26.87 -23.13
CA MET A 298 16.53 25.56 -23.77
C MET A 298 17.54 24.55 -23.25
N THR A 299 18.75 24.97 -22.90
CA THR A 299 19.80 24.10 -22.35
C THR A 299 19.38 23.54 -20.99
N ILE A 300 18.90 24.40 -20.06
CA ILE A 300 18.36 23.93 -18.77
C ILE A 300 17.11 23.07 -18.97
N ALA A 301 16.22 23.46 -19.87
CA ALA A 301 15.00 22.71 -20.11
C ALA A 301 15.28 21.30 -20.68
N ALA A 302 16.26 21.17 -21.58
CA ALA A 302 16.69 19.90 -22.15
C ALA A 302 17.34 18.99 -21.09
N ASP A 303 18.16 19.56 -20.20
CA ASP A 303 18.80 18.86 -19.10
C ASP A 303 17.77 18.31 -18.09
N ARG A 304 16.78 19.14 -17.72
CA ARG A 304 15.69 18.76 -16.77
C ARG A 304 14.87 17.55 -17.18
N ILE A 305 14.79 17.27 -18.48
CA ILE A 305 14.00 16.15 -19.01
C ILE A 305 14.89 15.04 -19.61
N HIS A 306 16.22 15.12 -19.44
CA HIS A 306 17.17 14.17 -20.02
C HIS A 306 17.03 14.01 -21.54
N LEU A 307 16.80 15.12 -22.25
CA LEU A 307 16.51 15.11 -23.69
C LEU A 307 17.65 14.51 -24.50
N SER A 308 18.90 14.85 -24.17
CA SER A 308 20.06 14.41 -24.95
C SER A 308 20.37 12.93 -24.76
N GLU A 309 20.03 12.35 -23.61
CA GLU A 309 20.12 10.92 -23.32
C GLU A 309 19.11 10.15 -24.19
N GLU A 310 17.86 10.62 -24.26
CA GLU A 310 16.82 10.05 -25.12
C GLU A 310 17.16 10.16 -26.62
N GLU A 311 17.74 11.29 -27.05
CA GLU A 311 18.22 11.48 -28.41
C GLU A 311 19.36 10.50 -28.74
N LYS A 312 20.32 10.31 -27.83
CA LYS A 312 21.43 9.35 -28.00
C LYS A 312 20.91 7.92 -28.15
N LEU A 313 20.01 7.48 -27.27
CA LEU A 313 19.40 6.14 -27.32
C LEU A 313 18.61 5.92 -28.62
N PHE A 314 17.87 6.95 -29.07
CA PHE A 314 17.12 6.88 -30.31
C PHE A 314 18.03 6.81 -31.55
N ALA A 315 19.17 7.51 -31.53
CA ALA A 315 20.18 7.47 -32.59
C ALA A 315 20.88 6.11 -32.68
N GLU A 316 21.22 5.51 -31.54
CA GLU A 316 21.88 4.19 -31.49
C GLU A 316 21.01 3.06 -32.08
N THR A 317 19.69 3.17 -31.91
CA THR A 317 18.71 2.20 -32.41
C THR A 317 18.25 2.46 -33.85
N ASN A 318 18.49 3.65 -34.39
CA ASN A 318 18.07 4.06 -35.74
C ASN A 318 19.24 4.63 -36.54
N LYS A 319 20.21 3.77 -36.86
CA LYS A 319 21.36 4.10 -37.72
C LYS A 319 20.86 4.33 -39.15
N ASP A 320 21.12 5.53 -39.68
CA ASP A 320 20.65 6.07 -40.96
C ASP A 320 19.18 6.49 -41.05
N SER A 321 18.93 7.81 -40.96
CA SER A 321 17.79 8.40 -41.67
C SER A 321 17.93 9.92 -41.85
N GLU A 322 17.62 10.37 -43.05
CA GLU A 322 17.19 11.75 -43.26
C GLU A 322 16.06 12.11 -42.28
N ASN A 323 16.06 13.34 -41.77
CA ASN A 323 15.05 13.87 -40.84
C ASN A 323 15.00 13.21 -39.44
N PHE A 324 16.16 12.94 -38.83
CA PHE A 324 16.30 12.42 -37.45
C PHE A 324 15.33 13.07 -36.45
N PHE A 325 15.39 14.40 -36.29
CA PHE A 325 14.57 15.11 -35.30
C PHE A 325 13.06 15.01 -35.60
N ALA A 326 12.66 14.99 -36.87
CA ALA A 326 11.25 14.84 -37.21
C ALA A 326 10.72 13.45 -36.84
N ARG A 327 11.54 12.41 -36.97
CA ARG A 327 11.22 11.04 -36.55
C ARG A 327 11.25 10.91 -35.03
N PHE A 328 12.25 11.48 -34.38
CA PHE A 328 12.38 11.47 -32.92
C PHE A 328 11.12 12.04 -32.26
N TRP A 329 10.71 13.26 -32.64
CA TRP A 329 9.52 13.88 -32.07
C TRP A 329 8.21 13.19 -32.45
N LYS A 330 8.17 12.49 -33.60
CA LYS A 330 7.03 11.65 -33.96
C LYS A 330 6.95 10.38 -33.11
N ALA A 331 8.10 9.80 -32.75
CA ALA A 331 8.19 8.62 -31.90
C ALA A 331 7.95 8.95 -30.41
N LYS A 332 8.30 10.17 -29.98
CA LYS A 332 8.24 10.62 -28.59
C LYS A 332 7.40 11.90 -28.42
N PRO A 333 6.09 11.88 -28.74
CA PRO A 333 5.24 13.07 -28.62
C PRO A 333 5.05 13.54 -27.16
N GLU A 334 5.10 12.62 -26.20
CA GLU A 334 5.00 12.94 -24.76
C GLU A 334 6.23 13.69 -24.26
N LEU A 335 7.43 13.32 -24.74
CA LEU A 335 8.67 14.03 -24.41
C LEU A 335 8.68 15.45 -25.00
N LEU A 336 8.07 15.65 -26.18
CA LEU A 336 7.90 16.98 -26.75
C LEU A 336 6.96 17.86 -25.89
N GLU A 337 5.91 17.28 -25.32
CA GLU A 337 5.02 17.96 -24.37
C GLU A 337 5.79 18.39 -23.11
N GLN A 338 6.57 17.47 -22.55
CA GLN A 338 7.41 17.72 -21.37
C GLN A 338 8.46 18.79 -21.67
N TYR A 339 9.11 18.74 -22.83
CA TYR A 339 10.09 19.76 -23.24
C TYR A 339 9.47 21.14 -23.39
N SER A 340 8.28 21.23 -24.00
CA SER A 340 7.55 22.49 -24.11
C SER A 340 7.18 23.08 -22.75
N THR A 341 6.85 22.24 -21.78
CA THR A 341 6.57 22.66 -20.40
C THR A 341 7.84 23.06 -19.66
N ALA A 342 8.92 22.28 -19.78
CA ALA A 342 10.20 22.59 -19.18
C ALA A 342 10.77 23.93 -19.66
N ILE A 343 10.60 24.27 -20.95
CA ILE A 343 10.99 25.57 -21.48
C ILE A 343 10.17 26.70 -20.83
N THR A 344 8.85 26.57 -20.72
CA THR A 344 8.04 27.62 -20.07
C THR A 344 8.37 27.80 -18.59
N ASP A 345 8.58 26.69 -17.87
CA ASP A 345 8.93 26.74 -16.44
C ASP A 345 10.33 27.33 -16.23
N THR A 346 11.23 27.10 -17.21
CA THR A 346 12.58 27.69 -17.19
C THR A 346 12.53 29.18 -17.55
N ILE A 347 11.62 29.63 -18.42
CA ILE A 347 11.40 31.08 -18.63
C ILE A 347 10.98 31.75 -17.32
N GLU A 348 10.07 31.13 -16.56
CA GLU A 348 9.66 31.65 -15.25
C GLU A 348 10.84 31.75 -14.28
N LEU A 349 11.71 30.74 -14.24
CA LEU A 349 12.94 30.78 -13.45
C LEU A 349 13.85 31.96 -13.87
N PHE A 350 14.00 32.20 -15.18
CA PHE A 350 14.81 33.30 -15.69
C PHE A 350 14.20 34.66 -15.33
N GLU A 351 12.89 34.83 -15.51
CA GLU A 351 12.17 36.06 -15.11
C GLU A 351 12.28 36.30 -13.60
N GLU A 352 12.10 35.24 -12.81
CA GLU A 352 12.20 35.26 -11.36
C GLU A 352 13.57 35.65 -10.88
N THR A 353 14.63 35.15 -11.53
CA THR A 353 16.04 35.36 -11.17
C THR A 353 16.59 36.67 -11.75
N TYR A 354 16.02 37.18 -12.83
CA TYR A 354 16.42 38.46 -13.43
C TYR A 354 15.97 39.67 -12.60
N GLU A 355 14.87 39.55 -11.84
CA GLU A 355 14.37 40.64 -10.97
C GLU A 355 14.06 41.92 -11.78
N SER A 356 14.63 43.06 -11.43
CA SER A 356 14.58 44.34 -12.16
C SER A 356 15.79 44.59 -13.09
N GLY A 357 16.70 43.62 -13.19
CA GLY A 357 18.05 43.79 -13.73
C GLY A 357 19.07 43.98 -12.61
N GLY A 358 20.33 44.26 -12.96
CA GLY A 358 21.38 44.50 -11.97
C GLY A 358 22.48 45.40 -12.51
N MET A 359 23.64 45.35 -11.87
CA MET A 359 24.80 46.20 -12.21
C MET A 359 25.95 45.43 -12.86
N ILE A 360 25.84 44.10 -12.97
CA ILE A 360 26.92 43.26 -13.49
C ILE A 360 26.79 43.15 -15.01
N PRO A 361 27.74 43.70 -15.79
CA PRO A 361 27.71 43.60 -17.25
C PRO A 361 28.07 42.18 -17.71
N ILE A 362 27.25 41.62 -18.59
CA ILE A 362 27.52 40.35 -19.27
C ILE A 362 27.70 40.56 -20.77
N ASN A 363 28.56 39.76 -21.42
CA ASN A 363 28.78 39.79 -22.87
C ASN A 363 27.80 38.88 -23.63
N SER A 364 27.91 38.81 -24.96
CA SER A 364 27.03 37.97 -25.79
C SER A 364 27.21 36.46 -25.61
N GLU A 365 28.24 36.03 -24.87
CA GLU A 365 28.48 34.64 -24.46
C GLU A 365 27.98 34.37 -23.03
N TYR A 366 27.26 35.33 -22.44
CA TYR A 366 26.72 35.28 -21.08
C TYR A 366 27.79 35.26 -19.98
N GLN A 367 29.02 35.67 -20.29
CA GLN A 367 30.11 35.77 -19.32
C GLN A 367 30.16 37.17 -18.70
N VAL A 368 30.57 37.26 -17.43
CA VAL A 368 30.80 38.56 -16.77
C VAL A 368 31.98 39.28 -17.41
N ILE A 369 31.78 40.54 -17.80
CA ILE A 369 32.85 41.36 -18.38
C ILE A 369 33.82 41.77 -17.27
N LYS A 370 35.04 41.21 -17.31
CA LYS A 370 36.17 41.49 -16.41
C LYS A 370 37.45 41.65 -17.25
N GLU A 371 38.53 42.16 -16.65
CA GLU A 371 39.84 42.24 -17.32
C GLU A 371 40.29 40.86 -17.81
N GLY A 372 40.60 40.74 -19.11
CA GLY A 372 41.05 39.49 -19.74
C GLY A 372 40.00 38.76 -20.61
N VAL A 373 38.75 39.23 -20.67
CA VAL A 373 37.72 38.68 -21.57
C VAL A 373 37.78 39.37 -22.94
N GLU A 374 37.88 38.59 -24.03
CA GLU A 374 38.04 39.13 -25.40
C GLU A 374 36.82 39.96 -25.86
N ASN A 375 35.62 39.60 -25.43
CA ASN A 375 34.37 40.29 -25.77
C ASN A 375 33.91 41.21 -24.64
N THR A 376 34.19 42.51 -24.79
CA THR A 376 33.94 43.54 -23.77
C THR A 376 32.63 44.29 -23.95
N LYS A 377 31.84 44.00 -25.00
CA LYS A 377 30.58 44.71 -25.28
C LYS A 377 29.44 44.12 -24.43
N PRO A 378 28.80 44.91 -23.55
CA PRO A 378 27.72 44.40 -22.71
C PRO A 378 26.43 44.16 -23.53
N ILE A 379 25.80 43.00 -23.33
CA ILE A 379 24.48 42.65 -23.87
C ILE A 379 23.36 42.91 -22.85
N ASP A 380 23.68 42.88 -21.55
CA ASP A 380 22.76 43.17 -20.45
C ASP A 380 23.52 43.49 -19.14
N PHE A 381 22.79 44.03 -18.16
CA PHE A 381 23.24 44.23 -16.78
C PHE A 381 22.33 43.48 -15.83
N VAL A 382 22.90 42.51 -15.11
CA VAL A 382 22.15 41.47 -14.38
C VAL A 382 22.54 41.41 -12.91
N PRO A 383 21.68 40.87 -12.02
CA PRO A 383 22.03 40.64 -10.62
C PRO A 383 22.93 39.40 -10.46
N GLN A 384 23.63 39.30 -9.33
CA GLN A 384 24.58 38.20 -9.05
C GLN A 384 23.94 36.80 -9.18
N ARG A 385 22.73 36.61 -8.65
CA ARG A 385 22.01 35.33 -8.77
C ARG A 385 21.69 34.94 -10.22
N PHE A 386 21.57 35.91 -11.13
CA PHE A 386 21.34 35.63 -12.54
C PHE A 386 22.63 35.24 -13.25
N VAL A 387 23.77 35.79 -12.80
CA VAL A 387 25.10 35.30 -13.22
C VAL A 387 25.28 33.84 -12.81
N GLU A 388 24.94 33.48 -11.57
CA GLU A 388 25.02 32.08 -11.09
C GLU A 388 24.16 31.13 -11.93
N LEU A 389 22.96 31.56 -12.33
CA LEU A 389 22.10 30.79 -13.23
C LEU A 389 22.72 30.62 -14.62
N LEU A 390 23.35 31.66 -15.17
CA LEU A 390 24.05 31.61 -16.45
C LEU A 390 25.31 30.72 -16.37
N ASP A 391 26.10 30.85 -15.32
CA ASP A 391 27.27 30.01 -15.06
C ASP A 391 26.86 28.53 -14.98
N TYR A 392 25.78 28.22 -14.24
CA TYR A 392 25.21 26.88 -14.20
C TYR A 392 24.92 26.35 -15.60
N THR A 393 24.29 27.14 -16.48
CA THR A 393 23.97 26.70 -17.85
C THR A 393 25.20 26.27 -18.64
N GLN A 394 26.33 26.94 -18.43
CA GLN A 394 27.59 26.65 -19.10
C GLN A 394 28.24 25.36 -18.58
N THR A 395 27.94 24.95 -17.34
CA THR A 395 28.48 23.71 -16.75
C THR A 395 27.74 22.43 -17.17
N ILE A 396 26.49 22.54 -17.65
CA ILE A 396 25.62 21.39 -17.95
C ILE A 396 26.27 20.45 -18.99
N VAL A 397 26.63 20.97 -20.16
CA VAL A 397 27.15 20.16 -21.27
C VAL A 397 28.52 19.54 -20.92
N PRO A 398 29.52 20.30 -20.41
CA PRO A 398 30.80 19.71 -20.00
C PRO A 398 30.66 18.63 -18.94
N THR A 399 29.83 18.86 -17.91
CA THR A 399 29.61 17.89 -16.83
C THR A 399 28.97 16.61 -17.36
N ARG A 400 28.01 16.72 -18.28
CA ARG A 400 27.38 15.56 -18.91
C ARG A 400 28.34 14.76 -19.78
N LEU A 401 29.17 15.42 -20.58
CA LEU A 401 30.20 14.75 -21.39
C LEU A 401 31.24 14.04 -20.51
N GLN A 402 31.63 14.65 -19.38
CA GLN A 402 32.51 14.01 -18.42
C GLN A 402 31.87 12.74 -17.84
N LYS A 403 30.59 12.79 -17.45
CA LYS A 403 29.84 11.61 -16.97
C LYS A 403 29.76 10.50 -18.01
N TYR A 404 29.55 10.83 -19.30
CA TYR A 404 29.56 9.83 -20.37
C TYR A 404 30.93 9.19 -20.55
N ALA A 405 32.01 9.97 -20.52
CA ALA A 405 33.36 9.44 -20.60
C ALA A 405 33.71 8.54 -19.39
N GLU A 406 33.23 8.87 -18.19
CA GLU A 406 33.36 8.03 -17.01
C GLU A 406 32.54 6.74 -17.13
N HIS A 407 31.31 6.83 -17.63
CA HIS A 407 30.46 5.67 -17.90
C HIS A 407 31.11 4.71 -18.90
N GLU A 408 31.61 5.19 -20.04
CA GLU A 408 32.29 4.37 -21.04
C GLU A 408 33.53 3.68 -20.46
N LYS A 409 34.35 4.41 -19.67
CA LYS A 409 35.49 3.82 -18.96
C LYS A 409 35.06 2.71 -17.99
N LEU A 410 33.96 2.90 -17.26
CA LEU A 410 33.44 1.90 -16.34
C LEU A 410 32.84 0.71 -17.08
N GLN A 411 32.11 0.94 -18.17
CA GLN A 411 31.53 -0.11 -19.01
C GLN A 411 32.63 -1.00 -19.58
N SER A 412 33.70 -0.42 -20.15
CA SER A 412 34.83 -1.23 -20.65
C SER A 412 35.49 -2.05 -19.54
N LYS A 413 35.64 -1.50 -18.32
CA LYS A 413 36.16 -2.25 -17.17
C LYS A 413 35.25 -3.40 -16.76
N TRP A 414 33.93 -3.19 -16.82
CA TRP A 414 32.94 -4.23 -16.53
C TRP A 414 32.93 -5.31 -17.61
N ASP A 415 32.96 -4.94 -18.88
CA ASP A 415 33.03 -5.87 -20.01
C ASP A 415 34.29 -6.74 -19.92
N GLU A 416 35.44 -6.14 -19.58
CA GLU A 416 36.68 -6.89 -19.29
C GLU A 416 36.55 -7.80 -18.06
N HIS A 417 35.95 -7.32 -16.97
CA HIS A 417 35.72 -8.13 -15.77
C HIS A 417 34.78 -9.31 -16.04
N PHE A 418 33.71 -9.12 -16.81
CA PHE A 418 32.78 -10.18 -17.20
C PHE A 418 33.44 -11.18 -18.15
N LYS A 419 34.19 -10.70 -19.15
CA LYS A 419 34.98 -11.54 -20.05
C LYS A 419 36.02 -12.37 -19.30
N TRP A 420 36.71 -11.77 -18.32
CA TRP A 420 37.68 -12.48 -17.48
C TRP A 420 37.02 -13.52 -16.57
N ARG A 421 35.86 -13.19 -15.97
CA ARG A 421 35.20 -14.05 -14.97
C ARG A 421 34.38 -15.18 -15.57
N TYR A 422 33.82 -14.98 -16.76
CA TYR A 422 32.84 -15.89 -17.37
C TYR A 422 33.24 -16.39 -18.78
N GLY A 423 34.34 -15.91 -19.36
CA GLY A 423 34.77 -16.25 -20.73
C GLY A 423 34.02 -15.50 -21.83
N GLU A 424 34.40 -15.71 -23.09
CA GLU A 424 33.61 -15.24 -24.25
C GLU A 424 32.36 -16.12 -24.38
N ILE A 425 31.19 -15.49 -24.35
CA ILE A 425 29.94 -16.18 -24.68
C ILE A 425 29.86 -16.23 -26.21
N GLU A 426 30.18 -17.38 -26.81
CA GLU A 426 29.87 -17.61 -28.22
C GLU A 426 28.35 -17.71 -28.38
N GLU A 427 27.75 -16.71 -29.04
CA GLU A 427 26.39 -16.84 -29.55
C GLU A 427 26.37 -17.84 -30.72
N THR A 428 26.34 -19.13 -30.42
CA THR A 428 26.07 -20.15 -31.45
C THR A 428 24.59 -20.19 -31.76
N ALA A 429 24.22 -19.79 -32.99
CA ALA A 429 22.88 -19.99 -33.53
C ALA A 429 22.49 -21.49 -33.49
N PRO A 430 21.30 -21.87 -32.97
CA PRO A 430 20.99 -23.27 -32.71
C PRO A 430 20.76 -24.06 -34.01
N ALA A 431 21.44 -25.20 -34.09
CA ALA A 431 21.22 -26.22 -35.12
C ALA A 431 19.89 -26.95 -34.87
N ILE A 432 19.07 -27.07 -35.92
CA ILE A 432 17.78 -27.77 -35.88
C ILE A 432 18.03 -29.29 -35.91
N ILE A 433 17.89 -29.92 -34.74
CA ILE A 433 17.82 -31.38 -34.61
C ILE A 433 16.33 -31.77 -34.69
N LYS A 434 15.97 -32.62 -35.66
CA LYS A 434 14.63 -33.24 -35.75
C LYS A 434 14.45 -34.23 -34.58
N LYS A 435 13.91 -33.76 -33.46
CA LYS A 435 13.45 -34.60 -32.35
C LYS A 435 12.04 -35.13 -32.61
N ASN A 436 11.73 -36.33 -32.09
CA ASN A 436 10.40 -36.94 -32.21
C ASN A 436 9.36 -36.12 -31.39
N ALA A 437 8.09 -36.05 -31.82
CA ALA A 437 7.06 -35.21 -31.18
C ALA A 437 6.89 -35.49 -29.68
N THR A 438 7.05 -36.74 -29.24
CA THR A 438 7.00 -37.12 -27.82
C THR A 438 8.24 -36.68 -27.04
N GLU A 439 9.41 -36.65 -27.68
CA GLU A 439 10.65 -36.14 -27.08
C GLU A 439 10.61 -34.62 -26.97
N LEU A 440 10.09 -33.93 -28.00
CA LEU A 440 9.81 -32.50 -27.96
C LEU A 440 8.81 -32.15 -26.85
N LEU A 441 7.74 -32.95 -26.68
CA LEU A 441 6.79 -32.74 -25.58
C LEU A 441 7.42 -32.94 -24.21
N LYS A 442 8.30 -33.94 -24.04
CA LYS A 442 9.02 -34.18 -22.78
C LYS A 442 10.01 -33.06 -22.47
N GLU A 443 10.74 -32.59 -23.48
CA GLU A 443 11.69 -31.47 -23.36
C GLU A 443 10.98 -30.17 -23.01
N VAL A 444 9.93 -29.81 -23.77
CA VAL A 444 9.12 -28.61 -23.50
C VAL A 444 8.44 -28.70 -22.13
N ALA A 445 7.99 -29.88 -21.70
CA ALA A 445 7.43 -30.06 -20.37
C ALA A 445 8.49 -29.82 -19.28
N GLN A 446 9.69 -30.39 -19.43
CA GLN A 446 10.79 -30.19 -18.47
C GLN A 446 11.23 -28.73 -18.40
N ASP A 447 11.33 -28.04 -19.53
CA ASP A 447 11.66 -26.61 -19.59
C ASP A 447 10.64 -25.72 -18.86
N ASN A 448 9.40 -26.22 -18.69
CA ASN A 448 8.30 -25.53 -18.02
C ASN A 448 7.94 -26.16 -16.66
N ASN A 449 8.86 -26.89 -16.01
CA ASN A 449 8.65 -27.52 -14.71
C ASN A 449 7.44 -28.50 -14.66
N ALA A 450 7.15 -29.16 -15.78
CA ALA A 450 6.01 -30.06 -15.97
C ALA A 450 6.45 -31.47 -16.35
N GLN A 451 5.54 -32.44 -16.21
CA GLN A 451 5.75 -33.84 -16.59
C GLN A 451 4.74 -34.27 -17.66
N VAL A 452 5.12 -35.29 -18.44
CA VAL A 452 4.23 -35.93 -19.44
C VAL A 452 3.77 -37.29 -18.90
N TYR A 453 2.47 -37.40 -18.65
CA TYR A 453 1.79 -38.63 -18.26
C TYR A 453 1.15 -39.28 -19.47
N MET A 454 1.69 -40.42 -19.90
CA MET A 454 1.12 -41.22 -20.99
C MET A 454 0.15 -42.23 -20.40
N LEU A 455 -1.15 -42.08 -20.68
CA LEU A 455 -2.26 -42.90 -20.16
C LEU A 455 -2.90 -43.75 -21.26
N LYS A 456 -3.45 -44.90 -20.88
CA LYS A 456 -4.27 -45.75 -21.76
C LYS A 456 -5.66 -45.16 -21.93
N GLY A 457 -6.10 -44.95 -23.17
CA GLY A 457 -7.47 -44.54 -23.49
C GLY A 457 -8.39 -45.73 -23.77
N VAL A 458 -9.70 -45.53 -23.66
CA VAL A 458 -10.75 -46.58 -23.79
C VAL A 458 -10.70 -47.38 -25.10
N ASN A 459 -10.10 -46.83 -26.16
CA ASN A 459 -9.98 -47.48 -27.47
C ASN A 459 -8.55 -47.95 -27.80
N GLY A 460 -7.68 -48.12 -26.79
CA GLY A 460 -6.26 -48.45 -26.99
C GLY A 460 -5.39 -47.30 -27.50
N ASN A 461 -5.96 -46.09 -27.57
CA ASN A 461 -5.21 -44.87 -27.91
C ASN A 461 -4.41 -44.37 -26.71
N GLU A 462 -3.20 -43.84 -26.94
CA GLU A 462 -2.45 -43.14 -25.90
C GLU A 462 -2.97 -41.72 -25.69
N VAL A 463 -3.21 -41.36 -24.42
CA VAL A 463 -3.58 -40.01 -23.99
C VAL A 463 -2.40 -39.40 -23.24
N ALA A 464 -1.82 -38.34 -23.80
CA ALA A 464 -0.75 -37.59 -23.15
C ALA A 464 -1.34 -36.43 -22.33
N ILE A 465 -1.10 -36.44 -21.02
CA ILE A 465 -1.40 -35.33 -20.12
C ILE A 465 -0.09 -34.63 -19.79
N THR A 466 -0.04 -33.31 -19.91
CA THR A 466 1.16 -32.53 -19.63
C THR A 466 0.87 -31.47 -18.59
N GLY A 467 1.65 -31.46 -17.51
CA GLY A 467 1.52 -30.47 -16.46
C GLY A 467 2.25 -30.85 -15.19
N ASN A 468 2.37 -29.89 -14.28
CA ASN A 468 2.78 -30.13 -12.91
C ASN A 468 1.52 -30.42 -12.07
N LEU A 469 1.38 -31.66 -11.59
CA LEU A 469 0.20 -32.08 -10.83
C LEU A 469 0.06 -31.36 -9.49
N ASP A 470 1.17 -30.92 -8.88
CA ASP A 470 1.16 -30.19 -7.62
C ASP A 470 0.68 -28.75 -7.81
N GLU A 471 1.18 -28.08 -8.86
CA GLU A 471 0.70 -26.74 -9.25
C GLU A 471 -0.79 -26.79 -9.63
N PHE A 472 -1.19 -27.77 -10.44
CA PHE A 472 -2.59 -27.98 -10.82
C PHE A 472 -3.49 -28.15 -9.59
N LEU A 473 -3.11 -29.02 -8.65
CA LEU A 473 -3.90 -29.25 -7.44
C LEU A 473 -3.95 -27.99 -6.57
N GLY A 474 -2.84 -27.25 -6.47
CA GLY A 474 -2.80 -25.96 -5.80
C GLY A 474 -3.80 -24.97 -6.38
N ASP A 475 -3.81 -24.80 -7.70
CA ASP A 475 -4.73 -23.89 -8.39
C ASP A 475 -6.19 -24.34 -8.33
N TYR A 476 -6.44 -25.65 -8.43
CA TYR A 476 -7.76 -26.22 -8.24
C TYR A 476 -8.31 -25.88 -6.84
N LEU A 477 -7.51 -26.05 -5.78
CA LEU A 477 -7.92 -25.73 -4.41
C LEU A 477 -8.08 -24.22 -4.18
N ARG A 478 -7.22 -23.37 -4.77
CA ARG A 478 -7.41 -21.91 -4.73
C ARG A 478 -8.74 -21.49 -5.33
N LYS A 479 -9.15 -22.16 -6.40
CA LYS A 479 -10.43 -21.90 -7.08
C LYS A 479 -11.63 -22.45 -6.27
N GLU A 480 -11.53 -23.65 -5.71
CA GLU A 480 -12.59 -24.25 -4.88
C GLU A 480 -12.86 -23.40 -3.62
N TYR A 481 -11.81 -22.85 -3.02
CA TYR A 481 -11.87 -22.04 -1.80
C TYR A 481 -11.74 -20.54 -2.07
N PHE A 482 -12.18 -20.08 -3.24
CA PHE A 482 -12.18 -18.66 -3.57
C PHE A 482 -12.99 -17.86 -2.54
N GLY A 483 -12.39 -16.79 -2.00
CA GLY A 483 -12.97 -15.99 -0.91
C GLY A 483 -12.61 -16.42 0.51
N PHE A 484 -11.99 -17.59 0.69
CA PHE A 484 -11.48 -17.97 2.00
C PHE A 484 -10.21 -17.20 2.35
N PRO A 485 -9.83 -17.14 3.65
CA PRO A 485 -8.59 -16.52 4.08
C PRO A 485 -7.37 -17.09 3.33
N PRO A 486 -6.53 -16.27 2.69
CA PRO A 486 -5.36 -16.77 1.94
C PRO A 486 -4.43 -17.66 2.78
N LYS A 487 -4.26 -17.36 4.09
CA LYS A 487 -3.49 -18.21 5.01
C LYS A 487 -4.10 -19.61 5.15
N PHE A 488 -5.43 -19.71 5.25
CA PHE A 488 -6.13 -20.99 5.29
C PHE A 488 -5.95 -21.75 3.99
N VAL A 489 -6.15 -21.09 2.84
CA VAL A 489 -6.01 -21.72 1.51
C VAL A 489 -4.59 -22.26 1.30
N ASN A 490 -3.56 -21.48 1.66
CA ASN A 490 -2.17 -21.92 1.57
C ASN A 490 -1.87 -23.09 2.53
N MET A 491 -2.43 -23.08 3.74
CA MET A 491 -2.32 -24.19 4.68
C MET A 491 -2.99 -25.45 4.12
N LEU A 492 -4.21 -25.34 3.59
CA LEU A 492 -4.96 -26.42 2.96
C LEU A 492 -4.19 -27.03 1.79
N ILE A 493 -3.62 -26.21 0.91
CA ILE A 493 -2.82 -26.68 -0.23
C ILE A 493 -1.60 -27.45 0.27
N ASN A 494 -0.85 -26.86 1.20
CA ASN A 494 0.35 -27.51 1.76
C ASN A 494 0.03 -28.81 2.49
N PHE A 495 -1.08 -28.85 3.23
CA PHE A 495 -1.56 -30.05 3.91
C PHE A 495 -1.95 -31.12 2.90
N THR A 496 -2.80 -30.76 1.93
CA THR A 496 -3.31 -31.69 0.91
C THR A 496 -2.17 -32.28 0.08
N LEU A 497 -1.21 -31.45 -0.37
CA LEU A 497 -0.08 -31.92 -1.17
C LEU A 497 0.84 -32.89 -0.43
N LYS A 498 0.94 -32.77 0.90
CA LYS A 498 1.77 -33.62 1.76
C LYS A 498 1.01 -34.80 2.37
N HIS A 499 -0.31 -34.86 2.17
CA HIS A 499 -1.14 -35.89 2.80
C HIS A 499 -0.87 -37.26 2.17
N PRO A 500 -0.68 -38.35 2.94
CA PRO A 500 -0.32 -39.67 2.40
C PRO A 500 -1.32 -40.25 1.40
N MET A 501 -2.61 -39.91 1.54
CA MET A 501 -3.65 -40.34 0.60
C MET A 501 -3.67 -39.54 -0.71
N MET A 502 -2.99 -38.39 -0.78
CA MET A 502 -2.87 -37.57 -2.00
C MET A 502 -1.69 -38.04 -2.84
N THR A 503 -1.79 -39.29 -3.30
CA THR A 503 -0.78 -39.91 -4.17
C THR A 503 -0.75 -39.26 -5.56
N GLU A 504 0.29 -39.54 -6.34
CA GLU A 504 0.38 -39.06 -7.72
C GLU A 504 -0.83 -39.51 -8.57
N ASN A 505 -1.29 -40.75 -8.38
CA ASN A 505 -2.52 -41.26 -9.00
C ASN A 505 -3.76 -40.44 -8.59
N ALA A 506 -3.89 -40.07 -7.31
CA ALA A 506 -5.00 -39.23 -6.86
C ALA A 506 -4.95 -37.83 -7.53
N LYS A 507 -3.78 -37.20 -7.57
CA LYS A 507 -3.59 -35.89 -8.22
C LYS A 507 -3.90 -35.97 -9.72
N LEU A 508 -3.41 -37.01 -10.39
CA LEU A 508 -3.65 -37.25 -11.81
C LEU A 508 -5.14 -37.44 -12.10
N SER A 509 -5.84 -38.19 -11.25
CA SER A 509 -7.28 -38.43 -11.38
C SER A 509 -8.12 -37.17 -11.19
N ILE A 510 -7.70 -36.26 -10.29
CA ILE A 510 -8.33 -34.94 -10.15
C ILE A 510 -8.07 -34.11 -11.43
N ALA A 511 -6.84 -34.13 -11.95
CA ALA A 511 -6.46 -33.41 -13.16
C ALA A 511 -7.18 -33.88 -14.43
N THR A 512 -7.49 -35.17 -14.52
CA THR A 512 -8.17 -35.77 -15.68
C THR A 512 -9.67 -35.91 -15.50
N ARG A 513 -10.27 -35.41 -14.41
CA ARG A 513 -11.70 -35.61 -14.07
C ARG A 513 -12.67 -35.28 -15.22
N ASN A 514 -12.35 -34.27 -16.03
CA ASN A 514 -13.20 -33.82 -17.16
C ASN A 514 -13.09 -34.69 -18.42
N ILE A 515 -12.12 -35.59 -18.47
CA ILE A 515 -11.87 -36.53 -19.58
C ILE A 515 -11.75 -37.97 -19.07
N ALA A 516 -12.20 -38.23 -17.84
CA ALA A 516 -12.10 -39.55 -17.21
C ALA A 516 -12.86 -40.62 -18.00
N ASP A 517 -13.93 -40.23 -18.70
CA ASP A 517 -14.70 -41.06 -19.63
C ASP A 517 -13.90 -41.54 -20.85
N LYS A 518 -12.73 -40.95 -21.12
CA LYS A 518 -11.87 -41.25 -22.28
C LYS A 518 -10.59 -41.99 -21.88
N ILE A 519 -10.39 -42.27 -20.61
CA ILE A 519 -9.20 -42.91 -20.06
C ILE A 519 -9.61 -44.26 -19.45
N ASP A 520 -8.87 -45.31 -19.79
CA ASP A 520 -8.98 -46.67 -19.26
C ASP A 520 -7.59 -47.10 -18.75
N ASP A 521 -7.16 -46.47 -17.67
CA ASP A 521 -5.83 -46.63 -17.09
C ASP A 521 -5.94 -46.83 -15.58
N GLU A 522 -5.28 -47.88 -15.06
CA GLU A 522 -5.30 -48.27 -13.64
C GLU A 522 -4.80 -47.17 -12.68
N ARG A 523 -4.07 -46.17 -13.19
CA ARG A 523 -3.63 -45.02 -12.41
C ARG A 523 -4.74 -44.00 -12.15
N ILE A 524 -5.86 -44.05 -12.87
CA ILE A 524 -7.01 -43.17 -12.65
C ILE A 524 -7.97 -43.82 -11.65
N LEU A 525 -8.10 -43.19 -10.50
CA LEU A 525 -9.00 -43.62 -9.42
C LEU A 525 -10.46 -43.37 -9.79
N GLU A 526 -11.32 -44.32 -9.45
CA GLU A 526 -12.75 -44.17 -9.58
C GLU A 526 -13.29 -43.07 -8.64
N LYS A 527 -14.44 -42.50 -9.02
CA LYS A 527 -15.09 -41.43 -8.26
C LYS A 527 -15.30 -41.76 -6.76
N PRO A 528 -15.78 -42.95 -6.35
CA PRO A 528 -15.96 -43.26 -4.94
C PRO A 528 -14.64 -43.23 -4.13
N ALA A 529 -13.53 -43.65 -4.74
CA ALA A 529 -12.22 -43.61 -4.11
C ALA A 529 -11.74 -42.16 -3.95
N LEU A 530 -11.90 -41.32 -4.98
CA LEU A 530 -11.59 -39.89 -4.90
C LEU A 530 -12.46 -39.15 -3.89
N ASP A 531 -13.76 -39.42 -3.87
CA ASP A 531 -14.69 -38.84 -2.90
C ASP A 531 -14.30 -39.25 -1.48
N SER A 532 -13.83 -40.49 -1.27
CA SER A 532 -13.34 -40.96 0.03
C SER A 532 -12.07 -40.22 0.47
N ILE A 533 -11.10 -40.01 -0.42
CA ILE A 533 -9.89 -39.24 -0.14
C ILE A 533 -10.25 -37.79 0.23
N ASN A 534 -11.10 -37.15 -0.59
CA ASN A 534 -11.52 -35.77 -0.36
C ASN A 534 -12.28 -35.62 0.96
N ASN A 535 -13.19 -36.55 1.27
CA ASN A 535 -13.94 -36.53 2.53
C ASN A 535 -13.04 -36.74 3.74
N PHE A 536 -12.04 -37.63 3.63
CA PHE A 536 -11.09 -37.87 4.72
C PHE A 536 -10.25 -36.61 5.00
N ILE A 537 -9.70 -35.98 3.96
CA ILE A 537 -8.93 -34.73 4.08
C ILE A 537 -9.81 -33.60 4.65
N LYS A 538 -11.06 -33.48 4.18
CA LYS A 538 -12.02 -32.49 4.72
C LYS A 538 -12.32 -32.73 6.20
N THR A 539 -12.37 -33.99 6.64
CA THR A 539 -12.60 -34.35 8.05
C THR A 539 -11.38 -33.98 8.92
N GLU A 540 -10.15 -34.21 8.46
CA GLU A 540 -8.96 -33.82 9.22
C GLU A 540 -8.82 -32.29 9.35
N LEU A 541 -9.31 -31.55 8.36
CA LEU A 541 -9.28 -30.09 8.33
C LEU A 541 -10.60 -29.43 8.77
N GLU A 542 -11.50 -30.16 9.42
CA GLU A 542 -12.84 -29.66 9.78
C GLU A 542 -12.77 -28.37 10.60
N LEU A 543 -11.88 -28.31 11.58
CA LEU A 543 -11.71 -27.16 12.48
C LEU A 543 -11.17 -25.93 11.76
N GLU A 544 -10.16 -26.14 10.93
CA GLU A 544 -9.54 -25.07 10.15
C GLU A 544 -10.52 -24.53 9.11
N THR A 545 -11.30 -25.43 8.50
CA THR A 545 -12.36 -25.08 7.56
C THR A 545 -13.47 -24.30 8.26
N ALA A 546 -13.89 -24.70 9.45
CA ALA A 546 -14.90 -23.97 10.23
C ALA A 546 -14.42 -22.56 10.60
N ALA A 547 -13.16 -22.39 10.99
CA ALA A 547 -12.57 -21.08 11.26
C ALA A 547 -12.46 -20.22 9.99
N GLY A 548 -12.04 -20.80 8.87
CA GLY A 548 -11.93 -20.14 7.58
C GLY A 548 -13.29 -19.67 7.04
N SER A 549 -14.29 -20.55 7.08
CA SER A 549 -15.68 -20.24 6.72
C SER A 549 -16.24 -19.12 7.59
N MET A 550 -16.01 -19.17 8.91
CA MET A 550 -16.53 -18.12 9.79
C MET A 550 -15.87 -16.76 9.52
N ALA A 551 -14.56 -16.75 9.25
CA ALA A 551 -13.86 -15.54 8.86
C ALA A 551 -14.43 -14.95 7.56
N ALA A 552 -14.64 -15.79 6.53
CA ALA A 552 -15.24 -15.37 5.27
C ALA A 552 -16.62 -14.72 5.46
N LEU A 553 -17.50 -15.39 6.22
CA LEU A 553 -18.84 -14.88 6.47
C LEU A 553 -18.84 -13.56 7.25
N ASP A 554 -18.01 -13.42 8.28
CA ASP A 554 -17.93 -12.17 9.03
C ASP A 554 -17.45 -11.00 8.16
N VAL A 555 -16.46 -11.24 7.29
CA VAL A 555 -15.95 -10.21 6.40
C VAL A 555 -16.99 -9.83 5.36
N PHE A 556 -17.54 -10.80 4.61
CA PHE A 556 -18.48 -10.50 3.54
C PHE A 556 -19.84 -10.01 4.05
N ALA A 557 -20.29 -10.45 5.23
CA ALA A 557 -21.48 -9.90 5.86
C ALA A 557 -21.30 -8.42 6.27
N SER A 558 -20.08 -7.97 6.54
CA SER A 558 -19.84 -6.55 6.90
C SER A 558 -20.07 -5.58 5.73
N TYR A 559 -20.04 -6.08 4.49
CA TYR A 559 -20.31 -5.32 3.26
C TYR A 559 -21.75 -5.46 2.76
N SER A 560 -22.56 -6.32 3.38
CA SER A 560 -23.93 -6.59 2.95
C SER A 560 -24.95 -5.74 3.73
N ASP A 561 -25.94 -5.21 3.02
CA ASP A 561 -27.15 -4.61 3.62
C ASP A 561 -28.12 -5.68 4.14
N SER A 562 -27.88 -6.95 3.83
CA SER A 562 -28.66 -8.12 4.26
C SER A 562 -27.73 -9.19 4.86
N PRO A 563 -26.98 -8.89 5.94
CA PRO A 563 -25.96 -9.78 6.48
C PRO A 563 -26.52 -11.16 6.89
N GLU A 564 -27.78 -11.23 7.30
CA GLU A 564 -28.46 -12.49 7.62
C GLU A 564 -28.51 -13.46 6.44
N LYS A 565 -28.57 -12.97 5.20
CA LYS A 565 -28.52 -13.80 3.99
C LYS A 565 -27.13 -14.42 3.81
N VAL A 566 -26.08 -13.63 4.07
CA VAL A 566 -24.70 -14.11 4.03
C VAL A 566 -24.51 -15.25 5.03
N TYR A 567 -24.90 -15.06 6.28
CA TYR A 567 -24.80 -16.09 7.32
C TYR A 567 -25.62 -17.36 7.03
N ARG A 568 -26.76 -17.23 6.34
CA ARG A 568 -27.60 -18.37 5.94
C ARG A 568 -26.95 -19.31 4.93
N THR A 569 -25.89 -18.90 4.24
CA THR A 569 -25.12 -19.78 3.34
C THR A 569 -24.43 -20.95 4.05
N LEU A 570 -24.29 -20.90 5.38
CA LEU A 570 -23.85 -22.06 6.18
C LEU A 570 -24.82 -23.23 6.13
N TYR A 571 -26.08 -23.00 5.73
CA TYR A 571 -27.06 -24.06 5.66
C TYR A 571 -26.91 -24.90 4.39
N PRO A 572 -26.93 -26.24 4.48
CA PRO A 572 -26.82 -27.13 3.33
C PRO A 572 -27.89 -26.93 2.24
N ARG A 573 -28.99 -26.25 2.56
CA ARG A 573 -30.11 -25.92 1.66
C ARG A 573 -30.46 -24.43 1.73
N CYS A 574 -29.45 -23.57 1.71
CA CYS A 574 -29.67 -22.12 1.63
C CYS A 574 -30.43 -21.74 0.35
N LYS A 575 -31.20 -20.65 0.41
CA LYS A 575 -31.98 -20.19 -0.74
C LYS A 575 -31.04 -19.55 -1.77
N GLU A 576 -31.42 -19.59 -3.04
CA GLU A 576 -30.65 -18.95 -4.12
C GLU A 576 -30.38 -17.46 -3.84
N ALA A 577 -31.35 -16.74 -3.30
CA ALA A 577 -31.19 -15.35 -2.88
C ALA A 577 -30.09 -15.15 -1.82
N ASP A 578 -29.88 -16.13 -0.95
CA ASP A 578 -28.86 -16.08 0.10
C ASP A 578 -27.46 -16.30 -0.50
N SER A 579 -27.33 -17.31 -1.38
CA SER A 579 -26.11 -17.57 -2.14
C SER A 579 -25.72 -16.42 -3.07
N ASN A 580 -26.72 -15.77 -3.69
CA ASN A 580 -26.51 -14.62 -4.56
C ASN A 580 -25.96 -13.43 -3.77
N GLU A 581 -26.53 -13.14 -2.59
CA GLU A 581 -26.03 -12.07 -1.73
C GLU A 581 -24.56 -12.29 -1.36
N TYR A 582 -24.22 -13.49 -0.88
CA TYR A 582 -22.82 -13.83 -0.56
C TYR A 582 -21.90 -13.71 -1.79
N SER A 583 -22.33 -14.23 -2.94
CA SER A 583 -21.54 -14.19 -4.17
C SER A 583 -21.31 -12.77 -4.67
N ILE A 584 -22.30 -11.87 -4.52
CA ILE A 584 -22.16 -10.45 -4.87
C ILE A 584 -21.08 -9.80 -4.01
N GLN A 585 -21.10 -10.01 -2.70
CA GLN A 585 -20.08 -9.45 -1.81
C GLN A 585 -18.70 -10.03 -2.08
N LEU A 586 -18.64 -11.34 -2.32
CA LEU A 586 -17.42 -12.03 -2.70
C LEU A 586 -16.80 -11.45 -3.98
N LEU A 587 -17.58 -11.31 -5.05
CA LEU A 587 -17.09 -10.80 -6.34
C LEU A 587 -16.68 -9.33 -6.29
N LYS A 588 -17.32 -8.52 -5.45
CA LYS A 588 -16.97 -7.11 -5.30
C LYS A 588 -15.69 -6.88 -4.49
N HIS A 589 -15.39 -7.76 -3.55
CA HIS A 589 -14.43 -7.46 -2.47
C HIS A 589 -13.25 -8.45 -2.36
N SER A 590 -13.32 -9.64 -2.97
CA SER A 590 -12.29 -10.69 -2.84
C SER A 590 -10.89 -10.29 -3.35
N GLU A 591 -10.79 -9.38 -4.30
CA GLU A 591 -9.50 -8.89 -4.84
C GLU A 591 -8.87 -7.77 -3.98
N ASP A 592 -9.60 -7.22 -3.00
CA ASP A 592 -9.09 -6.16 -2.13
C ASP A 592 -8.08 -6.71 -1.10
N ALA A 593 -6.88 -6.13 -1.08
CA ALA A 593 -5.82 -6.49 -0.14
C ALA A 593 -6.26 -6.35 1.34
N LYS A 594 -7.08 -5.35 1.67
CA LYS A 594 -7.60 -5.13 3.03
C LYS A 594 -8.59 -6.21 3.45
N VAL A 595 -9.40 -6.68 2.51
CA VAL A 595 -10.33 -7.80 2.72
C VAL A 595 -9.52 -9.07 3.03
N ASN A 596 -8.46 -9.33 2.26
CA ASN A 596 -7.56 -10.45 2.50
C ASN A 596 -6.81 -10.36 3.84
N GLU A 597 -6.41 -9.16 4.26
CA GLU A 597 -5.80 -8.94 5.57
C GLU A 597 -6.79 -9.24 6.71
N GLU A 598 -8.01 -8.74 6.62
CA GLU A 598 -9.06 -8.96 7.62
C GLU A 598 -9.49 -10.43 7.70
N LEU A 599 -9.64 -11.11 6.55
CA LEU A 599 -9.90 -12.55 6.47
C LEU A 599 -8.83 -13.33 7.24
N ASN A 600 -7.55 -13.02 7.00
CA ASN A 600 -6.43 -13.66 7.68
C ASN A 600 -6.41 -13.37 9.18
N ARG A 601 -6.72 -12.13 9.59
CA ARG A 601 -6.80 -11.74 11.00
C ARG A 601 -7.87 -12.52 11.73
N LEU A 602 -9.09 -12.57 11.19
CA LEU A 602 -10.21 -13.30 11.80
C LEU A 602 -9.95 -14.80 11.85
N TYR A 603 -9.39 -15.37 10.79
CA TYR A 603 -8.99 -16.79 10.76
C TYR A 603 -8.01 -17.15 11.89
N ASP A 604 -6.96 -16.34 12.08
CA ASP A 604 -5.98 -16.54 13.16
C ASP A 604 -6.59 -16.45 14.57
N ILE A 605 -7.67 -15.69 14.73
CA ILE A 605 -8.41 -15.57 15.98
C ILE A 605 -9.31 -16.79 16.19
N TYR A 606 -10.07 -17.19 15.17
CA TYR A 606 -11.15 -18.19 15.24
C TYR A 606 -10.65 -19.63 15.28
N ARG A 607 -9.46 -19.92 14.77
CA ARG A 607 -8.85 -21.25 14.86
C ARG A 607 -8.27 -21.58 16.23
N LYS A 608 -8.07 -20.56 17.09
CA LYS A 608 -7.46 -20.73 18.42
C LYS A 608 -8.52 -20.92 19.50
N PRO A 609 -8.28 -21.80 20.50
CA PRO A 609 -9.20 -21.95 21.62
C PRO A 609 -9.40 -20.61 22.36
N PRO A 610 -10.62 -20.32 22.84
CA PRO A 610 -10.86 -19.14 23.65
C PRO A 610 -10.15 -19.25 25.01
N THR A 611 -9.58 -18.15 25.48
CA THR A 611 -9.12 -18.01 26.87
C THR A 611 -10.31 -18.14 27.83
N GLN A 612 -10.04 -18.40 29.11
CA GLN A 612 -11.11 -18.52 30.11
C GLN A 612 -12.01 -17.27 30.17
N SER A 613 -11.42 -16.08 30.02
CA SER A 613 -12.16 -14.81 30.00
C SER A 613 -13.05 -14.69 28.76
N GLU A 614 -12.51 -14.97 27.57
CA GLU A 614 -13.28 -15.00 26.32
C GLU A 614 -14.42 -16.01 26.39
N LEU A 615 -14.12 -17.22 26.87
CA LEU A 615 -15.08 -18.30 27.01
C LEU A 615 -16.25 -17.89 27.93
N ASN A 616 -15.98 -17.23 29.06
CA ASN A 616 -17.03 -16.71 29.94
C ASN A 616 -17.93 -15.68 29.25
N LYS A 617 -17.36 -14.77 28.45
CA LYS A 617 -18.13 -13.79 27.66
C LYS A 617 -19.00 -14.47 26.59
N ILE A 618 -18.46 -15.46 25.89
CA ILE A 618 -19.16 -16.22 24.86
C ILE A 618 -20.38 -16.94 25.46
N LYS A 619 -20.21 -17.65 26.59
CA LYS A 619 -21.31 -18.33 27.30
C LYS A 619 -22.45 -17.39 27.62
N LEU A 620 -22.15 -16.22 28.19
CA LEU A 620 -23.15 -15.23 28.58
C LEU A 620 -23.95 -14.74 27.37
N LYS A 621 -23.29 -14.53 26.23
CA LYS A 621 -23.97 -14.13 24.98
C LYS A 621 -24.93 -15.23 24.49
N ILE A 622 -24.50 -16.50 24.51
CA ILE A 622 -25.34 -17.64 24.11
C ILE A 622 -26.52 -17.83 25.07
N VAL A 623 -26.30 -17.75 26.39
CA VAL A 623 -27.38 -17.85 27.38
C VAL A 623 -28.37 -16.69 27.26
N SER A 624 -27.89 -15.47 27.01
CA SER A 624 -28.77 -14.32 26.75
C SER A 624 -29.61 -14.57 25.51
N PHE A 625 -29.02 -15.07 24.41
CA PHE A 625 -29.75 -15.42 23.21
C PHE A 625 -30.89 -16.43 23.49
N ILE A 626 -30.62 -17.49 24.26
CA ILE A 626 -31.64 -18.48 24.62
C ILE A 626 -32.74 -17.84 25.49
N ARG A 627 -32.37 -17.06 26.51
CA ARG A 627 -33.33 -16.42 27.42
C ARG A 627 -34.25 -15.44 26.69
N ASP A 628 -33.67 -14.69 25.76
CA ASP A 628 -34.33 -13.59 25.05
C ASP A 628 -34.88 -14.03 23.68
N PHE A 629 -34.86 -15.34 23.38
CA PHE A 629 -35.35 -15.91 22.14
C PHE A 629 -36.83 -15.61 21.89
N ASP A 630 -37.14 -15.16 20.68
CA ASP A 630 -38.50 -14.96 20.17
C ASP A 630 -38.76 -15.88 18.97
N ARG A 631 -39.83 -16.68 19.05
CA ARG A 631 -40.26 -17.57 17.97
C ARG A 631 -40.57 -16.82 16.68
N SER A 632 -40.90 -15.52 16.74
CA SER A 632 -41.12 -14.71 15.54
C SER A 632 -39.90 -14.68 14.60
N CYS A 633 -38.69 -14.88 15.13
CA CYS A 633 -37.45 -14.93 14.36
C CYS A 633 -37.48 -15.98 13.24
N ILE A 634 -38.15 -17.14 13.41
CA ILE A 634 -38.21 -18.14 12.32
C ILE A 634 -39.18 -17.79 11.21
N LYS A 635 -40.03 -16.76 11.41
CA LYS A 635 -40.98 -16.26 10.42
C LYS A 635 -40.49 -15.00 9.72
N SER A 636 -39.45 -14.35 10.25
CA SER A 636 -38.88 -13.14 9.67
C SER A 636 -37.78 -13.47 8.65
N PRO A 637 -37.85 -12.98 7.40
CA PRO A 637 -36.77 -13.11 6.43
C PRO A 637 -35.50 -12.34 6.82
N GLU A 638 -35.58 -11.42 7.79
CA GLU A 638 -34.44 -10.67 8.35
C GLU A 638 -33.71 -11.44 9.47
N SER A 639 -34.08 -12.69 9.71
CA SER A 639 -33.47 -13.58 10.68
C SER A 639 -32.55 -14.56 9.99
N ALA A 640 -31.39 -14.83 10.59
CA ALA A 640 -30.47 -15.84 10.10
C ALA A 640 -31.03 -17.26 10.32
N ILE A 641 -31.98 -17.45 11.25
CA ILE A 641 -32.63 -18.75 11.52
C ILE A 641 -34.03 -18.85 10.90
N TYR A 642 -34.29 -18.08 9.85
CA TYR A 642 -35.55 -18.09 9.11
C TYR A 642 -35.90 -19.51 8.61
N GLY A 643 -37.12 -19.98 8.89
CA GLY A 643 -37.61 -21.30 8.51
C GLY A 643 -37.14 -22.48 9.39
N MET A 644 -36.35 -22.24 10.45
CA MET A 644 -35.82 -23.32 11.29
C MET A 644 -36.78 -23.75 12.41
N HIS A 645 -37.93 -24.33 12.03
CA HIS A 645 -39.00 -24.70 12.96
C HIS A 645 -38.59 -25.71 14.05
N GLY A 646 -37.81 -26.74 13.70
CA GLY A 646 -37.34 -27.75 14.67
C GLY A 646 -36.40 -27.15 15.72
N LEU A 647 -35.47 -26.30 15.28
CA LEU A 647 -34.55 -25.60 16.15
C LEU A 647 -35.27 -24.63 17.10
N ALA A 648 -36.30 -23.91 16.64
CA ALA A 648 -37.05 -23.00 17.50
C ALA A 648 -37.75 -23.72 18.65
N SER A 649 -38.39 -24.86 18.37
CA SER A 649 -39.03 -25.68 19.42
C SER A 649 -38.00 -26.13 20.46
N ASN A 650 -36.80 -26.48 20.02
CA ASN A 650 -35.69 -26.85 20.89
C ASN A 650 -35.19 -25.69 21.76
N ILE A 651 -35.02 -24.50 21.18
CA ILE A 651 -34.59 -23.31 21.93
C ILE A 651 -35.65 -22.92 22.96
N GLU A 652 -36.94 -22.97 22.63
CA GLU A 652 -38.03 -22.68 23.57
C GLU A 652 -38.08 -23.65 24.76
N GLN A 653 -37.83 -24.95 24.52
CA GLN A 653 -37.75 -25.93 25.60
C GLN A 653 -36.62 -25.56 26.58
N ILE A 654 -35.45 -25.23 26.06
CA ILE A 654 -34.30 -24.80 26.88
C ILE A 654 -34.60 -23.46 27.57
N GLN A 655 -35.23 -22.50 26.87
CA GLN A 655 -35.66 -21.22 27.42
C GLN A 655 -36.64 -21.42 28.59
N GLY A 656 -37.60 -22.34 28.46
CA GLY A 656 -38.52 -22.71 29.54
C GLY A 656 -37.80 -23.27 30.77
N LEU A 657 -36.80 -24.15 30.57
CA LEU A 657 -35.96 -24.68 31.65
C LEU A 657 -35.17 -23.57 32.37
N LEU A 658 -34.68 -22.57 31.64
CA LEU A 658 -33.94 -21.44 32.21
C LEU A 658 -34.85 -20.45 32.96
N LYS A 659 -36.07 -20.19 32.47
CA LYS A 659 -37.05 -19.31 33.13
C LYS A 659 -37.56 -19.90 34.45
N ASN A 660 -37.75 -21.21 34.49
CA ASN A 660 -38.39 -21.89 35.62
C ASN A 660 -37.42 -22.36 36.72
N ASN A 661 -36.10 -22.29 36.50
CA ASN A 661 -35.12 -22.79 37.46
C ASN A 661 -33.82 -21.98 37.49
N LYS A 662 -33.66 -21.09 38.49
CA LYS A 662 -32.44 -20.27 38.67
C LYS A 662 -31.16 -21.10 38.86
N GLN A 663 -31.25 -22.35 39.31
CA GLN A 663 -30.09 -23.24 39.45
C GLN A 663 -29.65 -23.88 38.12
N MET A 664 -30.44 -23.76 37.04
CA MET A 664 -30.09 -24.30 35.72
C MET A 664 -29.14 -23.41 34.94
N VAL A 665 -29.07 -22.10 35.23
CA VAL A 665 -28.18 -21.16 34.51
C VAL A 665 -26.69 -21.53 34.67
N PRO A 666 -26.16 -21.82 35.88
CA PRO A 666 -24.77 -22.27 36.03
C PRO A 666 -24.49 -23.60 35.33
N LYS A 667 -25.43 -24.54 35.37
CA LYS A 667 -25.31 -25.85 34.70
C LYS A 667 -25.25 -25.69 33.18
N MET A 668 -26.11 -24.84 32.62
CA MET A 668 -26.12 -24.51 31.20
C MET A 668 -24.81 -23.84 30.77
N ASN A 669 -24.30 -22.89 31.56
CA ASN A 669 -23.00 -22.26 31.31
C ASN A 669 -21.85 -23.28 31.25
N ASN A 670 -21.82 -24.24 32.19
CA ASN A 670 -20.82 -25.30 32.18
C ASN A 670 -20.95 -26.21 30.95
N LEU A 671 -22.18 -26.56 30.57
CA LEU A 671 -22.43 -27.40 29.40
C LEU A 671 -22.03 -26.70 28.09
N ILE A 672 -22.36 -25.41 27.93
CA ILE A 672 -21.92 -24.59 26.79
C ILE A 672 -20.39 -24.51 26.73
N SER A 673 -19.73 -24.34 27.88
CA SER A 673 -18.26 -24.35 27.96
C SER A 673 -17.69 -25.65 27.43
N LYS A 674 -18.24 -26.77 27.92
CA LYS A 674 -17.83 -28.11 27.54
C LYS A 674 -18.04 -28.34 26.05
N ILE A 675 -19.17 -27.91 25.49
CA ILE A 675 -19.44 -28.03 24.05
C ILE A 675 -18.41 -27.26 23.22
N ILE A 676 -18.14 -26.00 23.58
CA ILE A 676 -17.19 -25.17 22.85
C ILE A 676 -15.78 -25.80 22.87
N CYS A 677 -15.36 -26.35 24.01
CA CYS A 677 -14.04 -26.94 24.16
C CYS A 677 -13.93 -28.34 23.53
N ASP A 678 -14.87 -29.25 23.83
CA ASP A 678 -14.83 -30.65 23.41
C ASP A 678 -15.08 -30.80 21.90
N TYR A 679 -16.02 -30.03 21.35
CA TYR A 679 -16.32 -30.01 19.90
C TYR A 679 -15.54 -28.91 19.17
N LYS A 680 -14.61 -28.25 19.86
CA LYS A 680 -13.69 -27.25 19.30
C LYS A 680 -14.41 -26.19 18.46
N VAL A 681 -15.54 -25.70 18.96
CA VAL A 681 -16.38 -24.65 18.35
C VAL A 681 -15.75 -23.27 18.57
N PHE A 682 -14.46 -23.13 18.26
CA PHE A 682 -13.63 -21.96 18.60
C PHE A 682 -14.00 -20.72 17.81
N TYR A 683 -14.59 -20.88 16.63
CA TYR A 683 -15.17 -19.79 15.86
C TYR A 683 -16.29 -19.05 16.61
N SER A 684 -16.83 -19.60 17.72
CA SER A 684 -17.71 -18.88 18.64
C SER A 684 -17.10 -17.59 19.22
N LYS A 685 -15.76 -17.46 19.18
CA LYS A 685 -15.05 -16.19 19.44
C LYS A 685 -15.53 -15.04 18.56
N SER A 686 -16.10 -15.32 17.40
CA SER A 686 -16.74 -14.32 16.54
C SER A 686 -17.80 -13.51 17.28
N LEU A 687 -18.48 -14.06 18.30
CA LEU A 687 -19.43 -13.32 19.16
C LEU A 687 -18.80 -12.18 19.99
N LEU A 688 -17.48 -12.12 20.07
CA LEU A 688 -16.76 -11.05 20.77
C LEU A 688 -16.49 -9.82 19.89
N PHE A 689 -16.70 -9.93 18.57
CA PHE A 689 -16.36 -8.90 17.59
C PHE A 689 -17.59 -8.37 16.83
N GLY A 690 -17.44 -7.23 16.14
CA GLY A 690 -18.43 -6.72 15.18
C GLY A 690 -19.77 -6.29 15.80
N GLN A 691 -19.76 -5.70 16.99
CA GLN A 691 -20.98 -5.22 17.66
C GLN A 691 -21.51 -3.88 17.09
N GLU A 692 -20.71 -3.18 16.29
CA GLU A 692 -21.03 -1.91 15.65
C GLU A 692 -22.20 -2.06 14.64
N ASN A 693 -22.20 -3.14 13.85
CA ASN A 693 -23.29 -3.49 12.94
C ASN A 693 -24.30 -4.40 13.64
N LYS A 694 -25.41 -3.81 14.11
CA LYS A 694 -26.45 -4.54 14.87
C LYS A 694 -27.09 -5.68 14.08
N ALA A 695 -27.34 -5.50 12.78
CA ALA A 695 -27.96 -6.52 11.94
C ALA A 695 -27.02 -7.72 11.76
N GLN A 696 -25.75 -7.45 11.45
CA GLN A 696 -24.72 -8.46 11.33
C GLN A 696 -24.52 -9.21 12.66
N TYR A 697 -24.40 -8.47 13.76
CA TYR A 697 -24.21 -9.08 15.07
C TYR A 697 -25.39 -9.97 15.47
N LYS A 698 -26.63 -9.53 15.19
CA LYS A 698 -27.84 -10.33 15.43
C LYS A 698 -27.81 -11.63 14.63
N ALA A 699 -27.60 -11.56 13.32
CA ALA A 699 -27.54 -12.72 12.43
C ALA A 699 -26.46 -13.72 12.88
N LYS A 700 -25.28 -13.22 13.21
CA LYS A 700 -24.19 -14.01 13.76
C LYS A 700 -24.56 -14.69 15.09
N ALA A 701 -25.16 -13.93 16.02
CA ALA A 701 -25.56 -14.46 17.32
C ALA A 701 -26.58 -15.60 17.18
N GLU A 702 -27.53 -15.45 16.25
CA GLU A 702 -28.49 -16.48 15.88
C GLU A 702 -27.79 -17.73 15.36
N ILE A 703 -26.90 -17.63 14.37
CA ILE A 703 -26.19 -18.78 13.80
C ILE A 703 -25.35 -19.53 14.84
N ILE A 704 -24.46 -18.81 15.54
CA ILE A 704 -23.48 -19.44 16.42
C ILE A 704 -24.18 -20.09 17.60
N SER A 705 -25.13 -19.39 18.22
CA SER A 705 -25.89 -19.93 19.34
C SER A 705 -26.72 -21.14 18.92
N SER A 706 -27.34 -21.10 17.75
CA SER A 706 -28.10 -22.22 17.20
C SER A 706 -27.23 -23.45 16.95
N ASN A 707 -26.00 -23.27 16.46
CA ASN A 707 -25.10 -24.40 16.24
C ASN A 707 -24.70 -25.06 17.57
N VAL A 708 -24.31 -24.26 18.57
CA VAL A 708 -23.99 -24.76 19.91
C VAL A 708 -25.18 -25.51 20.53
N ILE A 709 -26.40 -24.99 20.35
CA ILE A 709 -27.63 -25.63 20.85
C ILE A 709 -27.92 -26.94 20.09
N ASN A 710 -27.74 -26.98 18.77
CA ASN A 710 -27.91 -28.22 18.00
C ASN A 710 -26.92 -29.30 18.44
N ILE A 711 -25.65 -28.95 18.69
CA ILE A 711 -24.65 -29.90 19.21
C ILE A 711 -25.07 -30.41 20.60
N LEU A 712 -25.56 -29.52 21.46
CA LEU A 712 -26.06 -29.85 22.79
C LEU A 712 -27.18 -30.90 22.74
N ILE A 713 -28.13 -30.71 21.82
CA ILE A 713 -29.31 -31.57 21.70
C ILE A 713 -28.96 -32.91 21.07
N ASN A 714 -28.20 -32.90 19.97
CA ASN A 714 -27.75 -34.14 19.33
C ASN A 714 -27.01 -35.06 20.32
N LYS A 715 -26.34 -34.50 21.33
CA LYS A 715 -25.71 -35.27 22.39
C LYS A 715 -26.66 -35.72 23.49
N ALA A 716 -27.65 -34.92 23.85
CA ALA A 716 -28.71 -35.34 24.75
C ALA A 716 -29.54 -36.52 24.21
N HIS A 717 -29.65 -36.66 22.88
CA HIS A 717 -30.32 -37.78 22.23
C HIS A 717 -29.43 -39.03 22.03
N GLN A 718 -28.10 -38.90 22.17
CA GLN A 718 -27.14 -40.00 22.10
C GLN A 718 -26.83 -40.63 23.48
N LEU A 719 -27.27 -39.96 24.55
CA LEU A 719 -27.27 -40.44 25.93
C LEU A 719 -28.66 -40.99 26.26
#